data_AF-A0A317I6X3-F1
#
_entry.id   AF-A0A317I6X3-F1
#
_cell.length_a   1.000
_cell.length_b   1.000
_cell.length_c   1.000
_cell.angle_alpha   90.00
_cell.angle_beta   90.00
_cell.angle_gamma   90.00
#
_symmetry.space_group_name_H-M   'P 1'
#
loop_
_entity.id
_entity.type
_entity.pdbx_description
1 polymer ?
#
loop_
_entity_poly.entity_id
_entity_poly.type
_entity_poly.pdbx_seq_one_letter_code
_entity_poly.pdbx_strand_id
1 'polypeptide(L)'
;MSFENFQQNFANATGLIVDRTVDPPLVLGQAFVVSKSRAVTCASCVFNYAEAPWALAVNFPHPDLVLGLKSIALHPDFDKKEARGRYLSQTGLAEETGNAQLNDLATLVLDATLQPLAQEKVAELHRALTLPFSNVGVEASGAITDGDFLSLVSTVLESGREGLLTLFDAFNIPVARIKIDGGKISKVYYKTLVNEMAFSEMVFRKPAKGFAFQPQGSVKWEDIRDISVPTANLIGESNRRASEIPMLLSRLGGAGARYQKAVQQFDSGATNENIRWLVERLWLALDGYITVDKLPERIGADTYSVSQGLRELANRGVVSLLNRATPFAGSGQLGTPLVSHTDFDINPGDPLTAFYLDPLSGAPNWRQGNFSGVSSVLQPKNLLHTIQIPAGTPGALILKNYKLIGVHNGPMQPKPGQAPSDSKLYQMMWIGALLDMSTKRLREGEGRQGEPAMAGLRSRLDIDQPEEAAAAAAAAKLEKFICPNCYSTNTKIGPCFNCGTVIEPPPPEEEPTGLLAKPPFRQLMALKKQYNVTNKQLAIAAGIVIGFPLFGMMFCSGPAPTTNSPEQKPETIGHHSSEAAVRTAVQYAGFKGIAPPGYWYEDTSEITKPNKSFGLYSEPSNQKVLFVVFDDMSPCQSLDNFTKRPLFTDAKNLVGTQELDKNPGVSTGKQIIGTGDLNYFVGHYETGGNADWPILVGSFPAKTPGKAILIIGQALSNDTPYDSKSTLFLVDQMAEEFTREGNRQRMGVAATPPPRPKTSEGGSETKTEVPIATDEQIAEFLGNLRKQLQEKLSLPKAAAEELKKKKSKKLKATVSVDIDNDGNVKKINFTEPSEWDKINDALVRDINGQAPFKDAPKTKDGRLTFMVYLKKDQLSVELP
;
A
#
# COMPACT_ATOMS: atom_id res chain seq x y z
N MET A 1 18.38 -27.71 -16.17
CA MET A 1 17.10 -27.89 -15.46
C MET A 1 15.99 -27.51 -16.42
N SER A 2 14.88 -28.25 -16.48
CA SER A 2 13.67 -27.81 -17.18
C SER A 2 13.10 -26.57 -16.49
N PHE A 3 12.36 -25.74 -17.23
CA PHE A 3 11.66 -24.58 -16.66
C PHE A 3 10.69 -24.98 -15.54
N GLU A 4 10.05 -26.15 -15.68
CA GLU A 4 9.14 -26.71 -14.66
C GLU A 4 9.86 -27.01 -13.33
N ASN A 5 11.01 -27.68 -13.37
CA ASN A 5 11.80 -27.95 -12.15
C ASN A 5 12.27 -26.65 -11.49
N PHE A 6 12.59 -25.66 -12.31
CA PHE A 6 12.98 -24.34 -11.86
C PHE A 6 11.82 -23.61 -11.18
N GLN A 7 10.65 -23.54 -11.81
CA GLN A 7 9.43 -22.98 -11.23
C GLN A 7 9.04 -23.68 -9.93
N GLN A 8 9.13 -25.01 -9.89
CA GLN A 8 8.84 -25.78 -8.68
C GLN A 8 9.78 -25.44 -7.53
N ASN A 9 11.06 -25.21 -7.79
CA ASN A 9 12.00 -24.80 -6.73
C ASN A 9 11.63 -23.44 -6.12
N PHE A 10 11.26 -22.46 -6.96
CA PHE A 10 10.77 -21.16 -6.48
C PHE A 10 9.47 -21.31 -5.69
N ALA A 11 8.53 -22.09 -6.22
CA ALA A 11 7.25 -22.34 -5.57
C ALA A 11 7.42 -23.05 -4.21
N ASN A 12 8.38 -23.96 -4.09
CA ASN A 12 8.73 -24.62 -2.83
C ASN A 12 9.44 -23.70 -1.83
N ALA A 13 10.05 -22.61 -2.31
CA ALA A 13 10.78 -21.65 -1.50
C ALA A 13 9.94 -20.41 -1.10
N THR A 14 8.76 -20.22 -1.71
CA THR A 14 7.84 -19.11 -1.42
C THR A 14 6.63 -19.62 -0.64
N GLY A 15 6.18 -18.83 0.34
CA GLY A 15 5.01 -19.13 1.16
C GLY A 15 4.17 -17.88 1.42
N LEU A 16 2.96 -18.10 1.93
CA LEU A 16 1.99 -17.07 2.29
C LEU A 16 2.07 -16.83 3.80
N ILE A 17 2.20 -15.58 4.21
CA ILE A 17 2.15 -15.20 5.63
C ILE A 17 0.69 -15.16 6.04
N VAL A 18 0.33 -15.85 7.12
CA VAL A 18 -1.04 -15.94 7.61
C VAL A 18 -1.14 -15.54 9.07
N ASP A 19 -2.16 -14.73 9.40
CA ASP A 19 -2.64 -14.53 10.76
C ASP A 19 -3.49 -15.74 11.17
N ARG A 20 -3.02 -16.47 12.18
CA ARG A 20 -3.69 -17.68 12.69
C ARG A 20 -4.72 -17.39 13.77
N THR A 21 -4.84 -16.13 14.20
CA THR A 21 -5.71 -15.73 15.31
C THR A 21 -7.15 -15.43 14.88
N VAL A 22 -7.40 -15.43 13.56
CA VAL A 22 -8.71 -15.27 12.95
C VAL A 22 -9.10 -16.52 12.17
N ASP A 23 -10.40 -16.79 12.08
CA ASP A 23 -10.95 -17.93 11.35
C ASP A 23 -11.97 -17.44 10.30
N PRO A 24 -11.73 -17.68 8.99
CA PRO A 24 -10.54 -18.33 8.42
C PRO A 24 -9.26 -17.47 8.55
N PRO A 25 -8.06 -18.09 8.55
CA PRO A 25 -6.79 -17.36 8.62
C PRO A 25 -6.65 -16.30 7.52
N LEU A 26 -6.21 -15.11 7.87
CA LEU A 26 -6.03 -13.98 6.95
C LEU A 26 -4.63 -14.01 6.33
N VAL A 27 -4.54 -13.93 5.00
CA VAL A 27 -3.26 -13.81 4.29
C VAL A 27 -2.80 -12.35 4.33
N LEU A 28 -1.61 -12.11 4.88
CA LEU A 28 -1.04 -10.76 5.04
C LEU A 28 -0.10 -10.37 3.91
N GLY A 29 0.55 -11.35 3.27
CA GLY A 29 1.55 -11.14 2.21
C GLY A 29 2.31 -12.41 1.90
N GLN A 30 3.46 -12.29 1.25
CA GLN A 30 4.31 -13.42 0.86
C GLN A 30 5.68 -13.34 1.54
N ALA A 31 6.27 -14.51 1.76
CA ALA A 31 7.63 -14.65 2.24
C ALA A 31 8.38 -15.67 1.40
N PHE A 32 9.70 -15.53 1.32
CA PHE A 32 10.55 -16.51 0.65
C PHE A 32 11.75 -16.87 1.51
N VAL A 33 12.20 -18.11 1.43
CA VAL A 33 13.34 -18.59 2.22
C VAL A 33 14.67 -18.13 1.62
N VAL A 34 15.48 -17.51 2.46
CA VAL A 34 16.88 -17.11 2.15
C VAL A 34 17.90 -17.95 2.91
N SER A 35 17.44 -18.76 3.87
CA SER A 35 18.24 -19.78 4.55
C SER A 35 17.31 -20.89 5.09
N LYS A 36 17.90 -21.93 5.70
CA LYS A 36 17.14 -23.05 6.29
C LYS A 36 16.11 -22.62 7.36
N SER A 37 16.33 -21.50 8.04
CA SER A 37 15.48 -21.02 9.14
C SER A 37 15.09 -19.55 9.02
N ARG A 38 15.38 -18.90 7.88
CA ARG A 38 15.06 -17.49 7.68
C ARG A 38 14.32 -17.27 6.37
N ALA A 39 13.29 -16.45 6.45
CA ALA A 39 12.56 -15.95 5.30
C ALA A 39 12.59 -14.41 5.28
N VAL A 40 12.29 -13.82 4.13
CA VAL A 40 12.23 -12.38 3.92
C VAL A 40 10.85 -12.01 3.36
N THR A 41 10.34 -10.85 3.78
CA THR A 41 9.04 -10.30 3.37
C THR A 41 9.05 -8.76 3.47
N CYS A 42 7.93 -8.10 3.20
CA CYS A 42 7.70 -6.68 3.47
C CYS A 42 7.38 -6.46 4.96
N ALA A 43 7.96 -5.42 5.56
CA ALA A 43 7.68 -5.03 6.93
C ALA A 43 6.23 -4.62 7.15
N SER A 44 5.61 -3.94 6.18
CA SER A 44 4.21 -3.50 6.19
C SER A 44 3.22 -4.67 6.39
N CYS A 45 3.59 -5.88 5.99
CA CYS A 45 2.77 -7.09 6.17
C CYS A 45 2.80 -7.63 7.61
N VAL A 46 3.87 -7.38 8.37
CA VAL A 46 4.12 -8.07 9.64
C VAL A 46 4.38 -7.14 10.82
N PHE A 47 4.50 -5.82 10.61
CA PHE A 47 4.91 -4.89 11.66
C PHE A 47 3.97 -4.88 12.87
N ASN A 48 2.66 -5.01 12.62
CA ASN A 48 1.63 -5.09 13.66
C ASN A 48 1.78 -6.32 14.57
N TYR A 49 2.54 -7.32 14.15
CA TYR A 49 2.77 -8.58 14.87
C TYR A 49 4.23 -8.70 15.35
N ALA A 50 5.05 -7.65 15.25
CA ALA A 50 6.47 -7.72 15.59
C ALA A 50 6.73 -8.21 17.03
N GLU A 51 5.84 -7.88 17.97
CA GLU A 51 5.86 -8.32 19.38
C GLU A 51 5.08 -9.64 19.61
N ALA A 52 4.33 -10.10 18.62
CA ALA A 52 3.51 -11.31 18.67
C ALA A 52 3.79 -12.27 17.50
N PRO A 53 5.04 -12.70 17.24
CA PRO A 53 5.35 -13.61 16.13
C PRO A 53 4.62 -14.95 16.23
N TRP A 54 4.27 -15.39 17.45
CA TRP A 54 3.49 -16.60 17.71
C TRP A 54 2.09 -16.59 17.08
N ALA A 55 1.55 -15.41 16.77
CA ALA A 55 0.24 -15.24 16.11
C ALA A 55 0.29 -15.55 14.61
N LEU A 56 1.49 -15.54 14.01
CA LEU A 56 1.69 -15.73 12.59
C LEU A 56 2.27 -17.10 12.24
N ALA A 57 2.05 -17.52 11.00
CA ALA A 57 2.80 -18.59 10.36
C ALA A 57 3.06 -18.28 8.89
N VAL A 58 3.98 -19.03 8.29
CA VAL A 58 4.18 -19.08 6.85
C VAL A 58 3.67 -20.41 6.33
N ASN A 59 2.62 -20.36 5.51
CA ASN A 59 2.08 -21.51 4.80
C ASN A 59 2.76 -21.64 3.44
N PHE A 60 3.51 -22.72 3.24
CA PHE A 60 4.13 -23.08 1.96
C PHE A 60 3.22 -24.10 1.26
N PRO A 61 2.35 -23.67 0.33
CA PRO A 61 1.32 -24.55 -0.23
C PRO A 61 1.91 -25.66 -1.10
N HIS A 62 2.97 -25.38 -1.87
CA HIS A 62 3.61 -26.35 -2.76
C HIS A 62 4.24 -27.56 -2.05
N PRO A 63 5.04 -27.38 -1.00
CA PRO A 63 5.55 -28.48 -0.20
C PRO A 63 4.52 -28.97 0.85
N ASP A 64 3.36 -28.31 0.97
CA ASP A 64 2.32 -28.58 1.98
C ASP A 64 2.86 -28.52 3.41
N LEU A 65 3.51 -27.40 3.74
CA LEU A 65 4.19 -27.19 5.02
C LEU A 65 3.78 -25.87 5.66
N VAL A 66 3.41 -25.90 6.93
CA VAL A 66 3.12 -24.68 7.72
C VAL A 66 4.16 -24.53 8.81
N LEU A 67 4.87 -23.40 8.81
CA LEU A 67 5.93 -23.10 9.78
C LEU A 67 5.55 -21.90 10.63
N GLY A 68 5.75 -22.00 11.95
CA GLY A 68 5.54 -20.89 12.88
C GLY A 68 6.62 -19.82 12.74
N LEU A 69 6.42 -18.68 13.40
CA LEU A 69 7.46 -17.65 13.51
C LEU A 69 8.01 -17.58 14.93
N LYS A 70 9.34 -17.61 15.04
CA LYS A 70 10.06 -17.41 16.30
C LYS A 70 10.32 -15.93 16.59
N SER A 71 10.66 -15.15 15.57
CA SER A 71 10.86 -13.70 15.69
C SER A 71 10.71 -12.99 14.36
N ILE A 72 10.36 -11.71 14.43
CA ILE A 72 10.25 -10.79 13.32
C ILE A 72 11.25 -9.66 13.55
N ALA A 73 12.09 -9.38 12.55
CA ALA A 73 12.99 -8.24 12.56
C ALA A 73 12.61 -7.31 11.40
N LEU A 74 12.27 -6.06 11.70
CA LEU A 74 11.96 -5.04 10.71
C LEU A 74 13.24 -4.29 10.31
N HIS A 75 13.28 -3.73 9.10
CA HIS A 75 14.36 -2.84 8.70
C HIS A 75 14.47 -1.67 9.70
N PRO A 76 15.69 -1.29 10.15
CA PRO A 76 15.86 -0.25 11.17
C PRO A 76 15.22 1.09 10.81
N ASP A 77 15.28 1.44 9.52
CA ASP A 77 14.78 2.72 8.99
C ASP A 77 13.36 2.60 8.41
N PHE A 78 12.62 1.54 8.76
CA PHE A 78 11.21 1.40 8.40
C PHE A 78 10.34 2.36 9.24
N ASP A 79 9.51 3.17 8.58
CA ASP A 79 8.65 4.14 9.26
C ASP A 79 7.43 3.45 9.91
N LYS A 80 7.61 3.01 11.15
CA LYS A 80 6.55 2.39 11.96
C LYS A 80 5.39 3.35 12.24
N LYS A 81 5.65 4.67 12.30
CA LYS A 81 4.63 5.68 12.61
C LYS A 81 3.70 5.85 11.41
N GLU A 82 4.27 5.96 10.21
CA GLU A 82 3.50 5.97 8.97
C GLU A 82 2.74 4.65 8.79
N ALA A 83 3.38 3.51 9.05
CA ALA A 83 2.74 2.19 8.96
C ALA A 83 1.52 2.08 9.89
N ARG A 84 1.66 2.53 11.15
CA ARG A 84 0.54 2.57 12.09
C ARG A 84 -0.54 3.55 11.66
N GLY A 85 -0.16 4.74 11.19
CA GLY A 85 -1.13 5.73 10.68
C GLY A 85 -1.98 5.18 9.54
N ARG A 86 -1.36 4.48 8.59
CA ARG A 86 -2.06 3.81 7.48
C ARG A 86 -2.93 2.66 7.94
N TYR A 87 -2.47 1.88 8.90
CA TYR A 87 -3.29 0.84 9.50
C TYR A 87 -4.56 1.43 10.11
N LEU A 88 -4.43 2.54 10.84
CA LEU A 88 -5.55 3.25 11.48
C LEU A 88 -6.48 3.95 10.49
N SER A 89 -6.02 4.27 9.29
CA SER A 89 -6.82 4.93 8.25
C SER A 89 -7.53 3.96 7.30
N GLN A 90 -7.53 2.66 7.58
CA GLN A 90 -8.16 1.68 6.70
C GLN A 90 -9.67 1.90 6.58
N THR A 91 -10.15 2.07 5.35
CA THR A 91 -11.58 2.23 5.07
C THR A 91 -12.24 0.93 4.59
N GLY A 92 -11.47 -0.14 4.37
CA GLY A 92 -12.02 -1.42 3.91
C GLY A 92 -12.32 -1.54 2.41
N LEU A 93 -11.98 -0.52 1.62
CA LEU A 93 -12.11 -0.58 0.16
C LEU A 93 -10.95 -1.39 -0.44
N ALA A 94 -11.27 -2.34 -1.33
CA ALA A 94 -10.29 -3.27 -1.90
C ALA A 94 -9.23 -2.58 -2.79
N GLU A 95 -9.53 -1.39 -3.31
CA GLU A 95 -8.63 -0.60 -4.17
C GLU A 95 -7.72 0.36 -3.39
N GLU A 96 -7.96 0.54 -2.10
CA GLU A 96 -7.11 1.35 -1.21
C GLU A 96 -5.90 0.53 -0.70
N THR A 97 -5.19 -0.16 -1.60
CA THR A 97 -3.81 -0.53 -1.29
C THR A 97 -3.02 0.77 -1.16
N GLY A 98 -2.75 1.17 0.09
CA GLY A 98 -1.93 2.34 0.39
C GLY A 98 -0.60 2.28 -0.38
N ASN A 99 0.01 3.44 -0.61
CA ASN A 99 1.27 3.56 -1.33
C ASN A 99 2.34 2.59 -0.81
N ALA A 100 3.33 2.19 -1.59
CA ALA A 100 4.45 1.44 -1.00
C ALA A 100 5.13 2.24 0.13
N GLN A 101 5.58 1.56 1.19
CA GLN A 101 6.35 2.19 2.27
C GLN A 101 7.83 2.22 1.95
N LEU A 102 8.52 3.18 2.55
CA LEU A 102 9.97 3.31 2.44
C LEU A 102 10.65 2.30 3.37
N ASN A 103 11.74 1.68 2.89
CA ASN A 103 12.50 0.68 3.65
C ASN A 103 11.64 -0.50 4.12
N ASP A 104 10.64 -0.86 3.32
CA ASP A 104 9.65 -1.86 3.63
C ASP A 104 10.19 -3.29 3.47
N LEU A 105 10.94 -3.74 4.48
CA LEU A 105 11.61 -5.03 4.48
C LEU A 105 11.66 -5.63 5.89
N ALA A 106 11.38 -6.92 6.00
CA ALA A 106 11.47 -7.67 7.25
C ALA A 106 12.12 -9.03 7.03
N THR A 107 12.86 -9.49 8.05
CA THR A 107 13.39 -10.84 8.15
C THR A 107 12.59 -11.62 9.19
N LEU A 108 12.17 -12.82 8.83
CA LEU A 108 11.42 -13.75 9.67
C LEU A 108 12.34 -14.90 10.07
N VAL A 109 12.32 -15.29 11.33
CA VAL A 109 12.94 -16.55 11.80
C VAL A 109 11.85 -17.60 11.89
N LEU A 110 11.93 -18.62 11.02
CA LEU A 110 10.97 -19.71 10.94
C LEU A 110 11.19 -20.71 12.07
N ASP A 111 10.09 -21.27 12.56
CA ASP A 111 10.04 -22.33 13.55
C ASP A 111 9.29 -23.53 12.96
N ALA A 112 9.87 -24.73 13.11
CA ALA A 112 9.22 -25.97 12.71
C ALA A 112 8.02 -26.31 13.61
N THR A 113 7.99 -25.75 14.82
CA THR A 113 6.92 -25.94 15.79
C THR A 113 5.94 -24.77 15.75
N LEU A 114 4.66 -25.09 15.63
CA LEU A 114 3.58 -24.10 15.74
C LEU A 114 3.20 -23.97 17.21
N GLN A 115 3.51 -22.81 17.80
CA GLN A 115 3.09 -22.53 19.17
C GLN A 115 1.54 -22.53 19.26
N PRO A 116 0.97 -23.08 20.35
CA PRO A 116 -0.47 -23.04 20.59
C PRO A 116 -0.91 -21.61 20.91
N LEU A 117 -2.09 -21.24 20.41
CA LEU A 117 -2.66 -19.91 20.61
C LEU A 117 -3.32 -19.83 21.99
N ALA A 118 -2.66 -19.15 22.94
CA ALA A 118 -3.25 -18.84 24.24
C ALA A 118 -4.36 -17.79 24.07
N GLN A 119 -5.59 -18.12 24.48
CA GLN A 119 -6.77 -17.28 24.25
C GLN A 119 -6.63 -15.88 24.86
N GLU A 120 -5.97 -15.76 26.01
CA GLU A 120 -5.70 -14.46 26.67
C GLU A 120 -4.80 -13.57 25.81
N LYS A 121 -3.71 -14.12 25.26
CA LYS A 121 -2.79 -13.39 24.38
C LYS A 121 -3.44 -13.02 23.06
N VAL A 122 -4.30 -13.90 22.54
CA VAL A 122 -5.10 -13.60 21.33
C VAL A 122 -6.04 -12.43 21.59
N ALA A 123 -6.76 -12.43 22.72
CA ALA A 123 -7.64 -11.32 23.07
C ALA A 123 -6.88 -9.99 23.25
N GLU A 124 -5.68 -10.02 23.84
CA GLU A 124 -4.84 -8.84 23.98
C GLU A 124 -4.32 -8.31 22.64
N LEU A 125 -3.87 -9.21 21.77
CA LEU A 125 -3.47 -8.85 20.41
C LEU A 125 -4.64 -8.27 19.61
N HIS A 126 -5.81 -8.91 19.66
CA HIS A 126 -7.01 -8.44 18.99
C HIS A 126 -7.39 -7.03 19.46
N ARG A 127 -7.29 -6.76 20.77
CA ARG A 127 -7.47 -5.43 21.34
C ARG A 127 -6.47 -4.40 20.79
N ALA A 128 -5.20 -4.77 20.61
CA ALA A 128 -4.18 -3.88 20.04
C ALA A 128 -4.37 -3.60 18.53
N LEU A 129 -4.93 -4.58 17.82
CA LEU A 129 -5.22 -4.50 16.39
C LEU A 129 -6.59 -3.87 16.09
N THR A 130 -7.51 -3.82 17.05
CA THR A 130 -8.83 -3.23 16.83
C THR A 130 -8.71 -1.73 16.51
N LEU A 131 -9.37 -1.29 15.44
CA LEU A 131 -9.45 0.12 15.07
C LEU A 131 -10.31 0.90 16.08
N PRO A 132 -9.87 2.10 16.49
CA PRO A 132 -10.68 3.02 17.27
C PRO A 132 -12.02 3.30 16.58
N PHE A 133 -13.11 3.07 17.28
CA PHE A 133 -14.44 3.34 16.77
C PHE A 133 -14.84 4.80 17.08
N SER A 134 -15.23 5.55 16.06
CA SER A 134 -15.73 6.92 16.22
C SER A 134 -17.26 6.91 16.22
N ASN A 135 -17.86 7.40 17.30
CA ASN A 135 -19.32 7.57 17.40
C ASN A 135 -19.81 8.85 16.69
N VAL A 136 -18.92 9.64 16.10
CA VAL A 136 -19.27 10.92 15.49
C VAL A 136 -20.19 10.69 14.29
N GLY A 137 -21.39 11.26 14.34
CA GLY A 137 -22.41 11.10 13.30
C GLY A 137 -23.03 9.70 13.20
N VAL A 138 -22.73 8.80 14.14
CA VAL A 138 -23.34 7.48 14.25
C VAL A 138 -24.61 7.60 15.08
N GLU A 139 -25.74 7.19 14.52
CA GLU A 139 -27.03 7.19 15.22
C GLU A 139 -27.25 5.86 15.95
N ALA A 140 -26.90 4.74 15.32
CA ALA A 140 -27.04 3.42 15.88
C ALA A 140 -25.84 2.57 15.51
N SER A 141 -25.38 1.77 16.45
CA SER A 141 -24.36 0.76 16.20
C SER A 141 -24.71 -0.50 16.99
N GLY A 142 -24.19 -1.65 16.58
CA GLY A 142 -24.44 -2.92 17.30
C GLY A 142 -23.46 -4.03 16.95
N ALA A 143 -23.41 -5.08 17.77
CA ALA A 143 -22.79 -6.33 17.41
C ALA A 143 -23.75 -7.07 16.49
N ILE A 144 -23.22 -7.90 15.59
CA ILE A 144 -24.02 -8.77 14.74
C ILE A 144 -23.71 -10.21 15.13
N THR A 145 -24.71 -10.95 15.61
CA THR A 145 -24.58 -12.40 15.82
C THR A 145 -25.08 -13.18 14.61
N ASP A 146 -24.81 -14.49 14.59
CA ASP A 146 -25.12 -15.36 13.46
C ASP A 146 -26.65 -15.51 13.25
N GLY A 147 -27.22 -14.65 12.41
CA GLY A 147 -28.65 -14.59 12.13
C GLY A 147 -29.22 -13.16 12.11
N ASP A 148 -28.52 -12.22 12.73
CA ASP A 148 -29.04 -10.87 12.98
C ASP A 148 -28.90 -9.92 11.79
N PHE A 149 -28.02 -10.22 10.82
CA PHE A 149 -27.73 -9.31 9.71
C PHE A 149 -28.99 -8.88 8.94
N LEU A 150 -29.86 -9.84 8.59
CA LEU A 150 -31.09 -9.52 7.86
C LEU A 150 -32.13 -8.84 8.75
N SER A 151 -32.19 -9.21 10.03
CA SER A 151 -33.05 -8.54 11.02
C SER A 151 -32.65 -7.06 11.15
N LEU A 152 -31.35 -6.78 11.28
CA LEU A 152 -30.79 -5.43 11.30
C LEU A 152 -31.19 -4.64 10.05
N VAL A 153 -30.94 -5.20 8.86
CA VAL A 153 -31.30 -4.52 7.60
C VAL A 153 -32.81 -4.23 7.56
N SER A 154 -33.65 -5.19 7.98
CA SER A 154 -35.10 -5.03 8.01
C SER A 154 -35.52 -3.95 9.00
N THR A 155 -34.95 -3.92 10.21
CA THR A 155 -35.22 -2.88 11.21
C THR A 155 -34.87 -1.48 10.71
N VAL A 156 -33.72 -1.32 10.05
CA VAL A 156 -33.33 -0.01 9.50
C VAL A 156 -34.29 0.41 8.38
N LEU A 157 -34.69 -0.51 7.50
CA LEU A 157 -35.65 -0.22 6.43
C LEU A 157 -37.04 0.12 6.96
N GLU A 158 -37.56 -0.65 7.92
CA GLU A 158 -38.88 -0.46 8.54
C GLU A 158 -38.96 0.84 9.33
N SER A 159 -37.84 1.30 9.91
CA SER A 159 -37.77 2.58 10.60
C SER A 159 -37.89 3.79 9.66
N GLY A 160 -37.88 3.59 8.34
CA GLY A 160 -37.95 4.66 7.33
C GLY A 160 -36.72 5.57 7.31
N ARG A 161 -35.62 5.15 7.96
CA ARG A 161 -34.39 5.93 8.02
C ARG A 161 -33.63 5.88 6.71
N GLU A 162 -32.93 6.96 6.41
CA GLU A 162 -32.02 7.09 5.28
C GLU A 162 -30.60 7.31 5.77
N GLY A 163 -29.61 6.75 5.08
CA GLY A 163 -28.22 6.88 5.45
C GLY A 163 -27.34 5.72 5.00
N LEU A 164 -26.18 5.62 5.64
CA LEU A 164 -25.16 4.63 5.37
C LEU A 164 -25.08 3.62 6.51
N LEU A 165 -25.32 2.36 6.20
CA LEU A 165 -25.03 1.23 7.09
C LEU A 165 -23.66 0.65 6.73
N THR A 166 -22.71 0.78 7.64
CA THR A 166 -21.35 0.22 7.52
C THR A 166 -21.24 -1.03 8.39
N LEU A 167 -20.70 -2.11 7.81
CA LEU A 167 -20.44 -3.37 8.51
C LEU A 167 -18.94 -3.51 8.79
N PHE A 168 -18.60 -4.07 9.95
CA PHE A 168 -17.23 -4.20 10.43
C PHE A 168 -16.86 -5.65 10.74
N ASP A 169 -15.58 -5.99 10.61
CA ASP A 169 -15.02 -7.27 11.06
C ASP A 169 -14.69 -7.27 12.56
N ALA A 170 -13.97 -8.31 13.02
CA ALA A 170 -13.56 -8.46 14.42
C ALA A 170 -12.54 -7.41 14.90
N PHE A 171 -11.87 -6.71 13.99
CA PHE A 171 -10.89 -5.65 14.28
C PHE A 171 -11.47 -4.25 14.05
N ASN A 172 -12.78 -4.11 13.91
CA ASN A 172 -13.44 -2.87 13.54
C ASN A 172 -12.96 -2.29 12.19
N ILE A 173 -12.45 -3.13 11.28
CA ILE A 173 -12.15 -2.72 9.91
C ILE A 173 -13.47 -2.79 9.12
N PRO A 174 -13.86 -1.73 8.40
CA PRO A 174 -15.05 -1.80 7.56
C PRO A 174 -14.90 -2.90 6.51
N VAL A 175 -15.91 -3.74 6.31
CA VAL A 175 -15.90 -4.81 5.30
C VAL A 175 -16.99 -4.65 4.25
N ALA A 176 -18.07 -3.93 4.58
CA ALA A 176 -19.15 -3.68 3.66
C ALA A 176 -19.87 -2.37 3.96
N ARG A 177 -20.54 -1.83 2.93
CA ARG A 177 -21.33 -0.60 3.00
C ARG A 177 -22.64 -0.79 2.27
N ILE A 178 -23.73 -0.33 2.87
CA ILE A 178 -25.09 -0.41 2.35
C ILE A 178 -25.69 0.99 2.43
N LYS A 179 -26.04 1.56 1.28
CA LYS A 179 -26.78 2.81 1.20
C LYS A 179 -28.28 2.52 1.26
N ILE A 180 -28.96 3.23 2.15
CA ILE A 180 -30.40 3.16 2.34
C ILE A 180 -30.98 4.54 2.04
N ASP A 181 -31.84 4.63 1.03
CA ASP A 181 -32.52 5.86 0.62
C ASP A 181 -34.01 5.55 0.45
N GLY A 182 -34.93 6.36 0.97
CA GLY A 182 -36.38 6.18 0.77
C GLY A 182 -36.91 4.79 1.13
N GLY A 183 -36.40 4.17 2.20
CA GLY A 183 -36.80 2.81 2.61
C GLY A 183 -36.37 1.70 1.63
N LYS A 184 -35.45 1.98 0.69
CA LYS A 184 -34.87 0.97 -0.21
C LYS A 184 -33.36 0.86 -0.04
N ILE A 185 -32.85 -0.35 -0.30
CA ILE A 185 -31.42 -0.57 -0.46
C ILE A 185 -31.03 -0.05 -1.85
N SER A 186 -30.31 1.06 -1.91
CA SER A 186 -29.98 1.72 -3.18
C SER A 186 -28.64 1.26 -3.75
N LYS A 187 -27.61 1.12 -2.91
CA LYS A 187 -26.27 0.65 -3.30
C LYS A 187 -25.66 -0.24 -2.24
N VAL A 188 -24.86 -1.21 -2.67
CA VAL A 188 -24.15 -2.12 -1.77
C VAL A 188 -22.72 -2.33 -2.26
N TYR A 189 -21.77 -2.39 -1.33
CA TYR A 189 -20.38 -2.72 -1.59
C TYR A 189 -19.92 -3.77 -0.58
N TYR A 190 -19.31 -4.86 -1.07
CA TYR A 190 -18.66 -5.88 -0.24
C TYR A 190 -17.43 -6.44 -0.98
N LYS A 191 -16.23 -6.16 -0.48
CA LYS A 191 -14.96 -6.47 -1.17
C LYS A 191 -15.01 -5.97 -2.63
N THR A 192 -14.77 -6.84 -3.62
CA THR A 192 -14.83 -6.52 -5.05
C THR A 192 -16.25 -6.60 -5.64
N LEU A 193 -17.24 -7.03 -4.85
CA LEU A 193 -18.61 -7.17 -5.30
C LEU A 193 -19.40 -5.89 -5.06
N VAL A 194 -20.33 -5.62 -5.97
CA VAL A 194 -21.26 -4.49 -5.88
C VAL A 194 -22.72 -4.95 -5.97
N ASN A 195 -23.61 -4.12 -5.42
CA ASN A 195 -25.06 -4.21 -5.55
C ASN A 195 -25.67 -5.58 -5.20
N GLU A 196 -26.51 -6.14 -6.08
CA GLU A 196 -27.33 -7.32 -5.77
C GLU A 196 -26.45 -8.56 -5.47
N MET A 197 -25.31 -8.69 -6.15
CA MET A 197 -24.35 -9.76 -5.91
C MET A 197 -23.63 -9.59 -4.58
N ALA A 198 -23.22 -8.36 -4.25
CA ALA A 198 -22.61 -8.07 -2.95
C ALA A 198 -23.56 -8.39 -1.80
N PHE A 199 -24.83 -7.97 -1.92
CA PHE A 199 -25.84 -8.25 -0.92
C PHE A 199 -26.10 -9.75 -0.75
N SER A 200 -26.25 -10.48 -1.87
CA SER A 200 -26.44 -11.94 -1.86
C SER A 200 -25.26 -12.67 -1.20
N GLU A 201 -24.02 -12.26 -1.51
CA GLU A 201 -22.82 -12.84 -0.93
C GLU A 201 -22.73 -12.58 0.58
N MET A 202 -23.08 -11.38 1.05
CA MET A 202 -23.09 -11.07 2.49
C MET A 202 -24.11 -11.90 3.27
N VAL A 203 -25.30 -12.13 2.71
CA VAL A 203 -26.32 -12.99 3.34
C VAL A 203 -25.80 -14.42 3.52
N PHE A 204 -25.04 -14.92 2.55
CA PHE A 204 -24.43 -16.25 2.63
C PHE A 204 -23.22 -16.29 3.57
N ARG A 205 -22.23 -15.41 3.36
CA ARG A 205 -20.94 -15.44 4.06
C ARG A 205 -20.99 -14.90 5.48
N LYS A 206 -21.95 -14.03 5.80
CA LYS A 206 -22.10 -13.34 7.09
C LYS A 206 -20.77 -12.78 7.62
N PRO A 207 -20.09 -11.92 6.84
CA PRO A 207 -18.72 -11.50 7.14
C PRO A 207 -18.59 -10.53 8.33
N ALA A 208 -19.70 -9.92 8.74
CA ALA A 208 -19.72 -8.83 9.69
C ALA A 208 -19.83 -9.33 11.15
N LYS A 209 -19.11 -8.67 12.06
CA LYS A 209 -19.20 -8.85 13.52
C LYS A 209 -19.78 -7.63 14.23
N GLY A 210 -19.80 -6.47 13.58
CA GLY A 210 -20.46 -5.25 14.07
C GLY A 210 -21.03 -4.39 12.94
N PHE A 211 -21.84 -3.39 13.31
CA PHE A 211 -22.36 -2.38 12.39
C PHE A 211 -22.36 -0.97 13.00
N ALA A 212 -22.42 0.03 12.12
CA ALA A 212 -22.76 1.40 12.44
C ALA A 212 -23.65 2.00 11.36
N PHE A 213 -24.69 2.72 11.76
CA PHE A 213 -25.62 3.44 10.90
C PHE A 213 -25.41 4.95 11.06
N GLN A 214 -25.17 5.62 9.94
CA GLN A 214 -24.87 7.04 9.86
C GLN A 214 -25.89 7.71 8.93
N PRO A 215 -26.85 8.50 9.45
CA PRO A 215 -27.90 9.13 8.63
C PRO A 215 -27.34 10.06 7.56
N GLN A 216 -26.32 10.84 7.91
CA GLN A 216 -25.60 11.72 6.99
C GLN A 216 -24.30 11.09 6.47
N GLY A 217 -24.11 9.79 6.69
CA GLY A 217 -22.94 9.07 6.21
C GLY A 217 -22.91 9.06 4.69
N SER A 218 -21.80 9.48 4.11
CA SER A 218 -21.58 9.40 2.68
C SER A 218 -20.22 8.78 2.39
N VAL A 219 -20.17 7.99 1.32
CA VAL A 219 -18.97 7.38 0.79
C VAL A 219 -18.94 7.69 -0.69
N LYS A 220 -17.74 7.78 -1.26
CA LYS A 220 -17.57 7.87 -2.71
C LYS A 220 -17.97 6.53 -3.32
N TRP A 221 -19.25 6.41 -3.64
CA TRP A 221 -19.75 5.40 -4.57
C TRP A 221 -19.25 5.85 -5.93
N GLU A 222 -18.28 5.14 -6.51
CA GLU A 222 -17.74 5.40 -7.85
C GLU A 222 -18.86 5.25 -8.92
N ASP A 223 -18.54 4.78 -10.12
CA ASP A 223 -19.53 4.54 -11.19
C ASP A 223 -20.45 3.32 -10.92
N ILE A 224 -20.83 3.10 -9.65
CA ILE A 224 -21.75 2.06 -9.21
C ILE A 224 -23.19 2.52 -9.47
N ARG A 225 -23.90 1.78 -10.32
CA ARG A 225 -25.34 2.00 -10.59
C ARG A 225 -26.19 1.76 -9.34
N ASP A 226 -27.39 2.32 -9.31
CA ASP A 226 -28.38 1.99 -8.30
C ASP A 226 -28.97 0.57 -8.52
N ILE A 227 -29.38 -0.05 -7.42
CA ILE A 227 -30.16 -1.29 -7.42
C ILE A 227 -31.57 -0.97 -7.89
N SER A 228 -32.00 -1.63 -8.97
CA SER A 228 -33.34 -1.48 -9.54
C SER A 228 -34.36 -2.48 -8.97
N VAL A 229 -33.88 -3.53 -8.32
CA VAL A 229 -34.73 -4.60 -7.76
C VAL A 229 -35.40 -4.11 -6.48
N PRO A 230 -36.72 -4.31 -6.28
CA PRO A 230 -37.38 -3.97 -5.02
C PRO A 230 -36.72 -4.68 -3.83
N THR A 231 -36.55 -3.97 -2.71
CA THR A 231 -35.82 -4.46 -1.52
C THR A 231 -36.34 -5.80 -1.01
N ALA A 232 -37.65 -6.00 -0.95
CA ALA A 232 -38.26 -7.26 -0.54
C ALA A 232 -37.85 -8.43 -1.45
N ASN A 233 -37.81 -8.20 -2.77
CA ASN A 233 -37.37 -9.20 -3.74
C ASN A 233 -35.87 -9.47 -3.63
N LEU A 234 -35.06 -8.43 -3.40
CA LEU A 234 -33.62 -8.59 -3.17
C LEU A 234 -33.34 -9.46 -1.95
N ILE A 235 -34.00 -9.19 -0.82
CA ILE A 235 -33.86 -9.97 0.42
C ILE A 235 -34.35 -11.41 0.21
N GLY A 236 -35.53 -11.58 -0.40
CA GLY A 236 -36.10 -12.90 -0.67
C GLY A 236 -35.20 -13.76 -1.57
N GLU A 237 -34.70 -13.20 -2.67
CA GLU A 237 -33.82 -13.89 -3.60
C GLU A 237 -32.45 -14.21 -2.97
N SER A 238 -31.90 -13.29 -2.17
CA SER A 238 -30.64 -13.52 -1.46
C SER A 238 -30.74 -14.65 -0.44
N ASN A 239 -31.86 -14.72 0.29
CA ASN A 239 -32.14 -15.84 1.20
C ASN A 239 -32.28 -17.17 0.47
N ARG A 240 -33.03 -17.19 -0.64
CA ARG A 240 -33.18 -18.38 -1.48
C ARG A 240 -31.81 -18.89 -1.93
N ARG A 241 -30.99 -18.01 -2.51
CA ARG A 241 -29.62 -18.34 -2.94
C ARG A 241 -28.77 -18.88 -1.80
N ALA A 242 -28.74 -18.20 -0.65
CA ALA A 242 -27.98 -18.62 0.52
C ALA A 242 -28.38 -20.03 1.01
N SER A 243 -29.67 -20.36 0.96
CA SER A 243 -30.17 -21.69 1.33
C SER A 243 -29.80 -22.80 0.33
N GLU A 244 -29.64 -22.48 -0.96
CA GLU A 244 -29.32 -23.44 -2.02
C GLU A 244 -27.82 -23.69 -2.17
N ILE A 245 -26.96 -22.71 -1.82
CA ILE A 245 -25.51 -22.81 -1.96
C ILE A 245 -24.94 -24.10 -1.32
N PRO A 246 -25.28 -24.49 -0.07
CA PRO A 246 -24.75 -25.73 0.52
C PRO A 246 -25.00 -26.98 -0.34
N MET A 247 -26.20 -27.09 -0.93
CA MET A 247 -26.53 -28.21 -1.83
C MET A 247 -25.74 -28.12 -3.15
N LEU A 248 -25.59 -26.92 -3.71
CA LEU A 248 -24.79 -26.72 -4.93
C LEU A 248 -23.33 -27.07 -4.72
N LEU A 249 -22.72 -26.60 -3.63
CA LEU A 249 -21.33 -26.92 -3.28
C LEU A 249 -21.16 -28.42 -3.06
N SER A 250 -22.10 -29.08 -2.38
CA SER A 250 -22.07 -30.54 -2.21
C SER A 250 -22.05 -31.29 -3.54
N ARG A 251 -22.87 -30.87 -4.52
CA ARG A 251 -22.88 -31.45 -5.88
C ARG A 251 -21.59 -31.20 -6.65
N LEU A 252 -20.87 -30.12 -6.34
CA LEU A 252 -19.61 -29.76 -6.98
C LEU A 252 -18.37 -30.40 -6.32
N GLY A 253 -18.54 -31.27 -5.31
CA GLY A 253 -17.45 -31.90 -4.57
C GLY A 253 -17.02 -31.14 -3.30
N GLY A 254 -17.77 -30.12 -2.89
CA GLY A 254 -17.53 -29.30 -1.69
C GLY A 254 -16.84 -27.97 -1.98
N ALA A 255 -16.72 -27.14 -0.94
CA ALA A 255 -16.09 -25.82 -0.99
C ALA A 255 -14.62 -25.85 -1.46
N GLY A 256 -13.86 -26.87 -1.03
CA GLY A 256 -12.46 -27.07 -1.40
C GLY A 256 -12.23 -27.80 -2.72
N ALA A 257 -13.30 -28.10 -3.48
CA ALA A 257 -13.17 -28.72 -4.80
C ALA A 257 -12.41 -27.81 -5.78
N ARG A 258 -11.77 -28.41 -6.78
CA ARG A 258 -11.01 -27.69 -7.82
C ARG A 258 -11.38 -28.24 -9.18
N TYR A 259 -11.46 -27.35 -10.16
CA TYR A 259 -11.84 -27.69 -11.52
C TYR A 259 -10.74 -27.25 -12.48
N GLN A 260 -10.53 -28.07 -13.51
CA GLN A 260 -9.60 -27.77 -14.60
C GLN A 260 -10.34 -27.83 -15.94
N LYS A 261 -9.72 -27.24 -16.95
CA LYS A 261 -10.21 -27.26 -18.33
C LYS A 261 -10.11 -28.69 -18.87
N ALA A 262 -11.24 -29.24 -19.31
CA ALA A 262 -11.28 -30.56 -19.95
C ALA A 262 -11.07 -30.46 -21.47
N VAL A 263 -11.39 -29.30 -22.05
CA VAL A 263 -11.16 -28.97 -23.46
C VAL A 263 -10.04 -27.93 -23.59
N GLN A 264 -9.37 -27.88 -24.74
CA GLN A 264 -8.30 -26.88 -24.97
C GLN A 264 -8.86 -25.48 -25.29
N GLN A 265 -9.99 -25.42 -25.99
CA GLN A 265 -10.65 -24.19 -26.40
C GLN A 265 -12.14 -24.28 -26.08
N PHE A 266 -12.71 -23.15 -25.66
CA PHE A 266 -14.13 -23.01 -25.39
C PHE A 266 -14.62 -21.70 -26.02
N ASP A 267 -15.62 -21.79 -26.88
CA ASP A 267 -16.27 -20.63 -27.48
C ASP A 267 -17.38 -20.09 -26.55
N SER A 268 -17.11 -18.99 -25.88
CA SER A 268 -18.08 -18.28 -25.05
C SER A 268 -19.19 -17.60 -25.87
N GLY A 269 -18.99 -17.40 -27.19
CA GLY A 269 -19.97 -16.81 -28.09
C GLY A 269 -21.28 -17.59 -28.14
N ALA A 270 -21.20 -18.91 -28.01
CA ALA A 270 -22.34 -19.83 -27.98
C ALA A 270 -23.13 -19.79 -26.65
N THR A 271 -22.68 -19.02 -25.65
CA THR A 271 -23.42 -18.81 -24.40
C THR A 271 -24.36 -17.60 -24.50
N ASN A 272 -25.42 -17.60 -23.67
CA ASN A 272 -26.36 -16.48 -23.59
C ASN A 272 -25.59 -15.19 -23.21
N GLU A 273 -25.85 -14.12 -23.97
CA GLU A 273 -25.17 -12.84 -23.86
C GLU A 273 -25.15 -12.29 -22.41
N ASN A 274 -26.24 -12.49 -21.66
CA ASN A 274 -26.37 -12.01 -20.27
C ASN A 274 -25.42 -12.69 -19.28
N ILE A 275 -24.94 -13.91 -19.59
CA ILE A 275 -24.02 -14.68 -18.73
C ILE A 275 -22.66 -14.91 -19.39
N ARG A 276 -22.46 -14.41 -20.62
CA ARG A 276 -21.22 -14.62 -21.38
C ARG A 276 -20.00 -14.13 -20.61
N TRP A 277 -20.09 -12.93 -20.03
CA TRP A 277 -19.04 -12.36 -19.20
C TRP A 277 -18.65 -13.26 -18.01
N LEU A 278 -19.63 -13.91 -17.37
CA LEU A 278 -19.41 -14.80 -16.23
C LEU A 278 -18.69 -16.06 -16.69
N VAL A 279 -19.13 -16.65 -17.80
CA VAL A 279 -18.53 -17.85 -18.36
C VAL A 279 -17.10 -17.59 -18.85
N GLU A 280 -16.84 -16.46 -19.49
CA GLU A 280 -15.50 -16.06 -19.92
C GLU A 280 -14.54 -15.92 -18.73
N ARG A 281 -14.98 -15.23 -17.67
CA ARG A 281 -14.18 -15.10 -16.45
C ARG A 281 -13.96 -16.44 -15.77
N LEU A 282 -14.99 -17.30 -15.71
CA LEU A 282 -14.86 -18.66 -15.16
C LEU A 282 -13.82 -19.45 -15.95
N TRP A 283 -13.93 -19.45 -17.27
CA TRP A 283 -12.98 -20.12 -18.14
C TRP A 283 -11.54 -19.63 -17.93
N LEU A 284 -11.33 -18.32 -17.77
CA LEU A 284 -10.00 -17.77 -17.52
C LEU A 284 -9.48 -18.09 -16.11
N ALA A 285 -10.34 -18.15 -15.10
CA ALA A 285 -9.96 -18.39 -13.71
C ALA A 285 -9.69 -19.85 -13.36
N LEU A 286 -10.21 -20.80 -14.15
CA LEU A 286 -10.04 -22.24 -13.90
C LEU A 286 -8.62 -22.70 -14.27
N ASP A 287 -7.74 -22.62 -13.29
CA ASP A 287 -6.32 -22.98 -13.35
C ASP A 287 -6.00 -24.35 -12.72
N GLY A 288 -6.98 -25.01 -12.11
CA GLY A 288 -6.81 -26.25 -11.35
C GLY A 288 -6.25 -26.07 -9.94
N TYR A 289 -5.89 -24.84 -9.54
CA TYR A 289 -5.39 -24.49 -8.21
C TYR A 289 -6.47 -23.84 -7.34
N ILE A 290 -7.26 -22.93 -7.91
CA ILE A 290 -8.29 -22.19 -7.19
C ILE A 290 -9.43 -23.13 -6.77
N THR A 291 -9.84 -22.98 -5.52
CA THR A 291 -10.96 -23.71 -4.94
C THR A 291 -12.29 -23.05 -5.24
N VAL A 292 -13.37 -23.83 -5.27
CA VAL A 292 -14.72 -23.34 -5.60
C VAL A 292 -15.16 -22.21 -4.68
N ASP A 293 -14.80 -22.26 -3.39
CA ASP A 293 -15.12 -21.22 -2.42
C ASP A 293 -14.43 -19.88 -2.65
N LYS A 294 -13.28 -19.87 -3.35
CA LYS A 294 -12.49 -18.65 -3.65
C LYS A 294 -12.70 -18.11 -5.06
N LEU A 295 -13.31 -18.89 -5.96
CA LEU A 295 -13.69 -18.42 -7.30
C LEU A 295 -14.53 -17.13 -7.29
N PRO A 296 -15.53 -16.95 -6.41
CA PRO A 296 -16.35 -15.72 -6.36
C PRO A 296 -15.53 -14.43 -6.31
N GLU A 297 -14.47 -14.42 -5.49
CA GLU A 297 -13.58 -13.26 -5.32
C GLU A 297 -12.77 -12.96 -6.60
N ARG A 298 -12.33 -14.00 -7.33
CA ARG A 298 -11.61 -13.86 -8.60
C ARG A 298 -12.51 -13.38 -9.73
N ILE A 299 -13.73 -13.91 -9.80
CA ILE A 299 -14.67 -13.68 -10.88
C ILE A 299 -15.37 -12.33 -10.75
N GLY A 300 -15.55 -11.87 -9.51
CA GLY A 300 -16.39 -10.70 -9.21
C GLY A 300 -17.87 -11.02 -9.35
N ALA A 301 -18.29 -12.21 -8.91
CA ALA A 301 -19.68 -12.64 -8.86
C ALA A 301 -19.97 -13.38 -7.55
N ASP A 302 -21.23 -13.46 -7.13
CA ASP A 302 -21.62 -14.16 -5.91
C ASP A 302 -21.44 -15.69 -6.01
N THR A 303 -21.26 -16.33 -4.85
CA THR A 303 -21.00 -17.78 -4.74
C THR A 303 -22.05 -18.63 -5.43
N TYR A 304 -23.32 -18.23 -5.39
CA TYR A 304 -24.40 -18.95 -6.06
C TYR A 304 -24.24 -18.90 -7.58
N SER A 305 -24.06 -17.71 -8.17
CA SER A 305 -23.90 -17.54 -9.62
C SER A 305 -22.68 -18.31 -10.14
N VAL A 306 -21.55 -18.24 -9.42
CA VAL A 306 -20.33 -18.99 -9.74
C VAL A 306 -20.56 -20.50 -9.69
N SER A 307 -21.22 -20.99 -8.64
CA SER A 307 -21.48 -22.43 -8.47
C SER A 307 -22.41 -22.97 -9.56
N GLN A 308 -23.45 -22.22 -9.93
CA GLN A 308 -24.35 -22.59 -11.02
C GLN A 308 -23.61 -22.60 -12.37
N GLY A 309 -22.85 -21.54 -12.68
CA GLY A 309 -22.06 -21.47 -13.91
C GLY A 309 -21.06 -22.63 -14.03
N LEU A 310 -20.35 -22.94 -12.94
CA LEU A 310 -19.41 -24.05 -12.89
C LEU A 310 -20.09 -25.41 -13.09
N ARG A 311 -21.26 -25.62 -12.47
CA ARG A 311 -22.06 -26.83 -12.66
C ARG A 311 -22.46 -27.03 -14.12
N GLU A 312 -22.92 -25.98 -14.78
CA GLU A 312 -23.33 -26.06 -16.19
C GLU A 312 -22.14 -26.34 -17.12
N LEU A 313 -20.97 -25.74 -16.84
CA LEU A 313 -19.75 -26.07 -17.58
C LEU A 313 -19.30 -27.52 -17.37
N ALA A 314 -19.43 -28.03 -16.14
CA ALA A 314 -19.08 -29.41 -15.81
C ALA A 314 -20.04 -30.40 -16.48
N ASN A 315 -21.35 -30.12 -16.46
CA ASN A 315 -22.37 -30.94 -17.13
C ASN A 315 -22.16 -31.03 -18.65
N ARG A 316 -21.63 -29.95 -19.26
CA ARG A 316 -21.28 -29.92 -20.69
C ARG A 316 -19.93 -30.58 -21.01
N GLY A 317 -19.20 -31.07 -20.01
CA GLY A 317 -17.88 -31.67 -20.18
C GLY A 317 -16.79 -30.67 -20.59
N VAL A 318 -17.03 -29.36 -20.43
CA VAL A 318 -16.05 -28.30 -20.75
C VAL A 318 -14.96 -28.23 -19.67
N VAL A 319 -15.35 -28.51 -18.44
CA VAL A 319 -14.48 -28.52 -17.27
C VAL A 319 -14.67 -29.83 -16.52
N SER A 320 -13.65 -30.27 -15.81
CA SER A 320 -13.67 -31.50 -15.04
C SER A 320 -13.19 -31.24 -13.61
N LEU A 321 -13.84 -31.90 -12.64
CA LEU A 321 -13.34 -31.96 -11.27
C LEU A 321 -11.94 -32.59 -11.25
N LEU A 322 -11.02 -31.96 -10.54
CA LEU A 322 -9.69 -32.50 -10.32
C LEU A 322 -9.79 -33.64 -9.29
N ASN A 323 -9.59 -34.89 -9.73
CA ASN A 323 -9.58 -36.08 -8.86
C ASN A 323 -8.26 -36.21 -8.08
N ARG A 324 -7.77 -35.13 -7.48
CA ARG A 324 -6.62 -35.10 -6.59
C ARG A 324 -6.97 -34.26 -5.37
N ALA A 325 -6.57 -34.71 -4.19
CA ALA A 325 -6.80 -33.98 -2.95
C ALA A 325 -6.15 -32.57 -2.97
N THR A 326 -5.01 -32.44 -3.66
CA THR A 326 -4.28 -31.19 -3.81
C THR A 326 -3.57 -31.11 -5.18
N PRO A 327 -3.52 -29.92 -5.81
CA PRO A 327 -2.72 -29.66 -7.02
C PRO A 327 -1.23 -29.40 -6.68
N PHE A 328 -0.90 -29.31 -5.40
CA PHE A 328 0.45 -29.07 -4.92
C PHE A 328 1.26 -30.36 -4.85
N ALA A 329 2.59 -30.25 -4.95
CA ALA A 329 3.48 -31.40 -4.98
C ALA A 329 3.49 -32.17 -3.65
N GLY A 330 3.25 -31.49 -2.52
CA GLY A 330 3.15 -32.11 -1.20
C GLY A 330 4.46 -32.80 -0.77
N SER A 331 5.60 -32.23 -1.15
CA SER A 331 6.92 -32.84 -0.90
C SER A 331 7.30 -32.92 0.59
N GLY A 332 6.64 -32.13 1.46
CA GLY A 332 7.01 -31.95 2.87
C GLY A 332 8.36 -31.26 3.07
N GLN A 333 9.04 -30.86 1.99
CA GLN A 333 10.39 -30.31 2.01
C GLN A 333 10.42 -28.94 1.36
N LEU A 334 10.93 -27.95 2.10
CA LEU A 334 11.18 -26.61 1.59
C LEU A 334 12.13 -26.63 0.40
N GLY A 335 11.91 -25.68 -0.52
CA GLY A 335 12.80 -25.44 -1.66
C GLY A 335 14.19 -24.99 -1.22
N THR A 336 15.11 -24.99 -2.18
CA THR A 336 16.47 -24.49 -1.91
C THR A 336 16.42 -23.00 -1.59
N PRO A 337 17.09 -22.52 -0.52
CA PRO A 337 17.15 -21.10 -0.21
C PRO A 337 17.56 -20.25 -1.41
N LEU A 338 16.83 -19.16 -1.64
CA LEU A 338 17.08 -18.26 -2.74
C LEU A 338 18.30 -17.38 -2.40
N VAL A 339 19.31 -17.42 -3.27
CA VAL A 339 20.52 -16.62 -3.11
C VAL A 339 20.25 -15.20 -3.62
N SER A 340 20.38 -14.22 -2.72
CA SER A 340 20.33 -12.81 -3.07
C SER A 340 21.61 -12.39 -3.79
N HIS A 341 21.46 -11.67 -4.89
CA HIS A 341 22.61 -11.11 -5.61
C HIS A 341 22.61 -9.59 -5.51
N THR A 342 23.63 -9.05 -4.85
CA THR A 342 23.81 -7.60 -4.65
C THR A 342 24.62 -6.93 -5.75
N ASP A 343 25.30 -7.72 -6.58
CA ASP A 343 26.34 -7.23 -7.49
C ASP A 343 25.79 -6.92 -8.89
N PHE A 344 24.47 -6.71 -8.99
CA PHE A 344 23.82 -6.40 -10.26
C PHE A 344 23.76 -4.91 -10.51
N ASP A 345 24.39 -4.48 -11.59
CA ASP A 345 24.07 -3.19 -12.21
C ASP A 345 22.67 -3.30 -12.81
N ILE A 346 21.75 -2.42 -12.39
CA ILE A 346 20.39 -2.35 -12.92
C ILE A 346 20.19 -0.94 -13.50
N ASN A 347 19.96 -0.89 -14.80
CA ASN A 347 19.76 0.36 -15.55
C ASN A 347 18.29 0.49 -15.96
N PRO A 348 17.73 1.73 -15.98
CA PRO A 348 16.37 1.96 -16.47
C PRO A 348 16.15 1.32 -17.84
N GLY A 349 15.05 0.57 -17.97
CA GLY A 349 14.72 -0.22 -19.17
C GLY A 349 15.15 -1.69 -19.11
N ASP A 350 15.96 -2.10 -18.12
CA ASP A 350 16.37 -3.49 -17.98
C ASP A 350 15.16 -4.42 -17.77
N PRO A 351 15.11 -5.60 -18.43
CA PRO A 351 14.02 -6.55 -18.29
C PRO A 351 14.08 -7.21 -16.91
N LEU A 352 12.95 -7.17 -16.22
CA LEU A 352 12.73 -7.78 -14.92
C LEU A 352 11.62 -8.83 -15.00
N THR A 353 11.65 -9.78 -14.07
CA THR A 353 10.60 -10.79 -13.93
C THR A 353 10.20 -10.92 -12.47
N ALA A 354 8.90 -10.96 -12.20
CA ALA A 354 8.38 -11.25 -10.88
C ALA A 354 7.97 -12.72 -10.79
N PHE A 355 8.28 -13.33 -9.65
CA PHE A 355 7.70 -14.61 -9.24
C PHE A 355 6.87 -14.40 -7.98
N TYR A 356 5.65 -14.93 -7.97
CA TYR A 356 4.76 -14.88 -6.82
C TYR A 356 3.82 -16.09 -6.80
N LEU A 357 3.31 -16.39 -5.61
CA LEU A 357 2.16 -17.28 -5.46
C LEU A 357 0.89 -16.43 -5.52
N ASP A 358 -0.09 -16.89 -6.29
CA ASP A 358 -1.39 -16.23 -6.33
C ASP A 358 -2.04 -16.26 -4.93
N PRO A 359 -2.43 -15.11 -4.33
CA PRO A 359 -2.89 -15.07 -2.94
C PRO A 359 -4.20 -15.84 -2.70
N LEU A 360 -5.00 -16.06 -3.74
CA LEU A 360 -6.24 -16.84 -3.64
C LEU A 360 -5.97 -18.34 -3.83
N SER A 361 -5.34 -18.73 -4.93
CA SER A 361 -5.18 -20.14 -5.32
C SER A 361 -3.90 -20.81 -4.83
N GLY A 362 -2.86 -20.03 -4.50
CA GLY A 362 -1.51 -20.54 -4.26
C GLY A 362 -0.77 -20.93 -5.54
N ALA A 363 -1.31 -20.68 -6.73
CA ALA A 363 -0.68 -21.04 -8.00
C ALA A 363 0.63 -20.24 -8.23
N PRO A 364 1.70 -20.87 -8.75
CA PRO A 364 2.94 -20.19 -9.05
C PRO A 364 2.81 -19.38 -10.35
N ASN A 365 3.12 -18.09 -10.29
CA ASN A 365 2.93 -17.16 -11.39
C ASN A 365 4.20 -16.38 -11.73
N TRP A 366 4.41 -16.17 -13.03
CA TRP A 366 5.49 -15.36 -13.58
C TRP A 366 4.90 -14.15 -14.31
N ARG A 367 5.45 -12.96 -14.06
CA ARG A 367 5.10 -11.73 -14.78
C ARG A 367 6.36 -10.98 -15.20
N GLN A 368 6.33 -10.37 -16.38
CA GLN A 368 7.45 -9.61 -16.91
C GLN A 368 7.14 -8.11 -16.88
N GLY A 369 8.20 -7.32 -16.88
CA GLY A 369 8.17 -5.87 -16.97
C GLY A 369 9.59 -5.34 -16.98
N ASN A 370 9.76 -4.04 -16.80
CA ASN A 370 11.05 -3.38 -16.86
C ASN A 370 11.35 -2.62 -15.57
N PHE A 371 12.63 -2.44 -15.28
CA PHE A 371 13.11 -1.51 -14.27
C PHE A 371 12.89 -0.06 -14.73
N SER A 372 12.45 0.81 -13.83
CA SER A 372 12.10 2.20 -14.14
C SER A 372 12.99 3.23 -13.43
N GLY A 373 13.83 2.81 -12.47
CA GLY A 373 14.73 3.71 -11.75
C GLY A 373 14.56 3.65 -10.23
N VAL A 374 14.99 4.70 -9.56
CA VAL A 374 14.86 4.89 -8.09
C VAL A 374 13.63 5.72 -7.76
N SER A 375 12.92 5.38 -6.68
CA SER A 375 11.74 6.14 -6.25
C SER A 375 12.08 7.50 -5.68
N SER A 376 13.27 7.61 -5.09
CA SER A 376 13.83 8.84 -4.56
C SER A 376 15.36 8.75 -4.56
N VAL A 377 16.03 9.85 -4.93
CA VAL A 377 17.50 9.96 -4.86
C VAL A 377 17.98 9.84 -3.41
N LEU A 378 17.17 10.29 -2.44
CA LEU A 378 17.48 10.20 -1.01
C LEU A 378 17.42 8.77 -0.46
N GLN A 379 16.76 7.86 -1.18
CA GLN A 379 16.60 6.47 -0.76
C GLN A 379 16.85 5.53 -1.94
N PRO A 380 18.12 5.37 -2.33
CA PRO A 380 18.50 4.64 -3.55
C PRO A 380 18.12 3.16 -3.51
N LYS A 381 17.81 2.62 -2.32
CA LYS A 381 17.38 1.23 -2.17
C LYS A 381 15.91 1.03 -2.57
N ASN A 382 15.09 2.08 -2.55
CA ASN A 382 13.70 2.02 -3.00
C ASN A 382 13.66 2.20 -4.52
N LEU A 383 13.32 1.12 -5.20
CA LEU A 383 13.43 0.95 -6.65
C LEU A 383 12.05 0.89 -7.28
N LEU A 384 11.95 1.24 -8.57
CA LEU A 384 10.71 1.26 -9.33
C LEU A 384 10.74 0.25 -10.47
N HIS A 385 9.60 -0.38 -10.74
CA HIS A 385 9.39 -1.29 -11.85
C HIS A 385 7.98 -1.16 -12.44
N THR A 386 7.78 -1.73 -13.63
CA THR A 386 6.50 -1.74 -14.37
C THR A 386 5.77 -3.09 -14.31
N ILE A 387 6.34 -4.10 -13.64
CA ILE A 387 5.71 -5.43 -13.53
C ILE A 387 4.36 -5.31 -12.82
N GLN A 388 3.28 -5.66 -13.53
CA GLN A 388 1.92 -5.68 -12.98
C GLN A 388 1.69 -6.95 -12.17
N ILE A 389 1.62 -6.79 -10.86
CA ILE A 389 1.34 -7.86 -9.90
C ILE A 389 0.01 -7.53 -9.19
N PRO A 390 -0.86 -8.53 -8.94
CA PRO A 390 -2.12 -8.32 -8.23
C PRO A 390 -1.93 -7.68 -6.84
N ALA A 391 -2.97 -7.01 -6.34
CA ALA A 391 -3.02 -6.61 -4.93
C ALA A 391 -2.96 -7.86 -4.02
N GLY A 392 -2.38 -7.72 -2.82
CA GLY A 392 -2.22 -8.85 -1.88
C GLY A 392 -0.98 -9.72 -2.10
N THR A 393 -0.09 -9.33 -3.01
CA THR A 393 1.23 -9.96 -3.19
C THR A 393 2.45 -9.14 -2.71
N PRO A 394 2.37 -8.20 -1.73
CA PRO A 394 3.60 -7.68 -1.15
C PRO A 394 4.48 -8.82 -0.63
N GLY A 395 5.79 -8.69 -0.80
CA GLY A 395 6.75 -9.76 -0.54
C GLY A 395 7.06 -10.63 -1.76
N ALA A 396 6.40 -10.41 -2.91
CA ALA A 396 6.71 -11.11 -4.15
C ALA A 396 8.18 -10.86 -4.60
N LEU A 397 8.76 -11.88 -5.24
CA LEU A 397 10.15 -11.83 -5.68
C LEU A 397 10.27 -11.01 -6.95
N ILE A 398 11.23 -10.09 -7.01
CA ILE A 398 11.65 -9.44 -8.24
C ILE A 398 13.04 -9.94 -8.64
N LEU A 399 13.13 -10.40 -9.89
CA LEU A 399 14.25 -11.14 -10.42
C LEU A 399 14.80 -10.46 -11.67
N LYS A 400 16.12 -10.47 -11.82
CA LYS A 400 16.83 -10.15 -13.06
C LYS A 400 17.60 -11.37 -13.48
N ASN A 401 17.40 -11.86 -14.71
CA ASN A 401 18.02 -13.11 -15.18
C ASN A 401 17.83 -14.27 -14.18
N TYR A 402 16.61 -14.42 -13.66
CA TYR A 402 16.23 -15.46 -12.69
C TYR A 402 16.94 -15.40 -11.33
N LYS A 403 17.63 -14.30 -11.04
CA LYS A 403 18.32 -14.05 -9.77
C LYS A 403 17.61 -12.97 -8.98
N LEU A 404 17.52 -13.17 -7.66
CA LEU A 404 16.84 -12.27 -6.76
C LEU A 404 17.57 -10.93 -6.62
N ILE A 405 16.88 -9.86 -7.01
CA ILE A 405 17.37 -8.48 -6.91
C ILE A 405 16.51 -7.61 -5.98
N GLY A 406 15.24 -7.94 -5.74
CA GLY A 406 14.39 -7.12 -4.89
C GLY A 406 13.11 -7.79 -4.45
N VAL A 407 12.40 -7.11 -3.56
CA VAL A 407 11.12 -7.54 -2.97
C VAL A 407 10.05 -6.53 -3.34
N HIS A 408 8.93 -6.99 -3.89
CA HIS A 408 7.84 -6.11 -4.31
C HIS A 408 7.05 -5.60 -3.10
N ASN A 409 6.83 -4.28 -3.04
CA ASN A 409 6.14 -3.63 -1.91
C ASN A 409 4.69 -3.22 -2.25
N GLY A 410 4.42 -2.89 -3.51
CA GLY A 410 3.09 -2.47 -3.94
C GLY A 410 3.09 -1.38 -5.01
N PRO A 411 1.92 -0.84 -5.36
CA PRO A 411 1.79 0.23 -6.34
C PRO A 411 2.40 1.55 -5.82
N MET A 412 2.95 2.34 -6.74
CA MET A 412 3.39 3.71 -6.47
C MET A 412 2.34 4.66 -7.05
N GLN A 413 1.72 5.50 -6.22
CA GLN A 413 0.94 6.61 -6.75
C GLN A 413 1.86 7.74 -7.22
N PRO A 414 1.56 8.38 -8.36
CA PRO A 414 2.25 9.58 -8.78
C PRO A 414 2.11 10.65 -7.69
N LYS A 415 3.19 11.38 -7.42
CA LYS A 415 3.14 12.48 -6.45
C LYS A 415 2.19 13.57 -6.97
N PRO A 416 1.48 14.31 -6.10
CA PRO A 416 0.62 15.41 -6.53
C PRO A 416 1.38 16.39 -7.45
N GLY A 417 0.83 16.66 -8.64
CA GLY A 417 1.47 17.53 -9.65
C GLY A 417 2.47 16.84 -10.59
N GLN A 418 2.78 15.56 -10.37
CA GLN A 418 3.56 14.76 -11.32
C GLN A 418 2.61 14.23 -12.40
N ALA A 419 2.96 14.41 -13.68
CA ALA A 419 2.21 13.80 -14.77
C ALA A 419 2.19 12.27 -14.58
N PRO A 420 1.03 11.61 -14.74
CA PRO A 420 0.96 10.16 -14.67
C PRO A 420 1.91 9.57 -15.73
N SER A 421 2.75 8.63 -15.32
CA SER A 421 3.64 7.93 -16.25
C SER A 421 2.82 7.09 -17.23
N ASP A 422 3.32 6.94 -18.47
CA ASP A 422 2.69 6.12 -19.52
C ASP A 422 2.42 4.67 -19.09
N SER A 423 3.07 4.21 -18.03
CA SER A 423 2.87 2.90 -17.42
C SER A 423 2.68 3.03 -15.92
N LYS A 424 1.78 2.23 -15.33
CA LYS A 424 1.60 2.13 -13.88
C LYS A 424 2.89 1.63 -13.23
N LEU A 425 3.40 2.39 -12.27
CA LEU A 425 4.64 2.09 -11.55
C LEU A 425 4.36 1.38 -10.23
N TYR A 426 5.29 0.53 -9.87
CA TYR A 426 5.30 -0.23 -8.63
C TYR A 426 6.65 -0.08 -7.96
N GLN A 427 6.67 -0.15 -6.64
CA GLN A 427 7.90 -0.05 -5.85
C GLN A 427 8.37 -1.43 -5.42
N MET A 428 9.69 -1.62 -5.44
CA MET A 428 10.37 -2.76 -4.83
C MET A 428 11.50 -2.27 -3.93
N MET A 429 11.79 -3.04 -2.88
CA MET A 429 12.97 -2.87 -2.07
C MET A 429 14.15 -3.64 -2.67
N TRP A 430 15.28 -2.97 -2.88
CA TRP A 430 16.53 -3.64 -3.28
C TRP A 430 16.97 -4.64 -2.21
N ILE A 431 17.33 -5.86 -2.62
CA ILE A 431 17.70 -6.94 -1.70
C ILE A 431 18.96 -6.64 -0.88
N GLY A 432 19.82 -5.73 -1.36
CA GLY A 432 20.98 -5.23 -0.62
C GLY A 432 20.62 -4.52 0.69
N ALA A 433 19.36 -4.08 0.88
CA ALA A 433 18.88 -3.55 2.15
C ALA A 433 18.92 -4.59 3.30
N LEU A 434 18.97 -5.90 3.00
CA LEU A 434 19.17 -6.94 4.02
C LEU A 434 20.51 -6.81 4.76
N LEU A 435 21.53 -6.23 4.12
CA LEU A 435 22.84 -6.03 4.73
C LEU A 435 22.75 -5.07 5.93
N ASP A 436 21.94 -4.02 5.83
CA ASP A 436 21.74 -3.03 6.90
C ASP A 436 21.06 -3.65 8.12
N MET A 437 20.24 -4.69 7.91
CA MET A 437 19.59 -5.45 8.98
C MET A 437 20.57 -6.38 9.71
N SER A 438 21.65 -6.80 9.05
CA SER A 438 22.65 -7.72 9.61
C SER A 438 23.73 -7.02 10.46
N THR A 439 24.08 -5.78 10.11
CA THR A 439 25.20 -5.04 10.71
C THR A 439 24.89 -4.42 12.07
N LYS A 440 23.65 -4.00 12.33
CA LYS A 440 23.28 -3.38 13.63
C LYS A 440 23.18 -4.38 14.80
N ARG A 441 22.90 -5.67 14.55
CA ARG A 441 22.93 -6.70 15.63
C ARG A 441 24.30 -6.91 16.26
N LEU A 442 25.39 -6.51 15.60
CA LEU A 442 26.74 -6.53 16.19
C LEU A 442 27.00 -5.41 17.21
N ARG A 443 26.11 -4.42 17.34
CA ARG A 443 26.23 -3.34 18.36
C ARG A 443 25.28 -3.47 19.55
N GLU A 444 24.21 -4.27 19.45
CA GLU A 444 23.16 -4.40 20.48
C GLU A 444 23.19 -5.74 21.25
N GLY A 445 24.25 -6.53 21.07
CA GLY A 445 24.35 -7.92 21.56
C GLY A 445 24.54 -8.12 23.07
N GLU A 446 24.68 -7.07 23.87
CA GLU A 446 24.88 -7.17 25.32
C GLU A 446 23.96 -6.17 26.05
N GLY A 447 22.80 -6.62 26.55
CA GLY A 447 22.10 -5.79 27.56
C GLY A 447 20.57 -5.83 27.70
N ARG A 448 19.80 -6.65 26.99
CA ARG A 448 18.34 -6.77 27.26
C ARG A 448 17.92 -8.19 27.61
N GLN A 449 18.10 -8.53 28.89
CA GLN A 449 17.34 -9.60 29.54
C GLN A 449 16.11 -8.97 30.22
N GLY A 450 14.92 -9.48 29.87
CA GLY A 450 13.73 -9.45 30.73
C GLY A 450 12.96 -8.15 30.87
N GLU A 451 12.18 -7.76 29.85
CA GLU A 451 10.97 -6.94 30.04
C GLU A 451 9.75 -7.70 29.50
N PRO A 452 8.57 -7.61 30.15
CA PRO A 452 7.39 -8.37 29.76
C PRO A 452 6.88 -7.95 28.37
N ALA A 453 6.59 -8.96 27.55
CA ALA A 453 6.40 -8.94 26.09
C ALA A 453 5.17 -8.16 25.55
N MET A 454 4.58 -7.22 26.29
CA MET A 454 3.41 -6.43 25.86
C MET A 454 3.46 -4.95 26.28
N ALA A 455 4.57 -4.47 26.84
CA ALA A 455 4.69 -3.10 27.33
C ALA A 455 4.76 -2.03 26.20
N GLY A 456 5.19 -2.41 24.99
CA GLY A 456 5.34 -1.50 23.85
C GLY A 456 4.02 -0.99 23.24
N LEU A 457 2.91 -1.71 23.46
CA LEU A 457 1.58 -1.35 22.97
C LEU A 457 0.73 -0.58 24.00
N ARG A 458 1.20 -0.47 25.26
CA ARG A 458 0.42 0.06 26.39
C ARG A 458 0.78 1.47 26.83
N SER A 459 1.79 2.14 26.26
CA SER A 459 2.21 3.46 26.74
C SER A 459 1.26 4.59 26.29
N ARG A 460 0.08 4.66 26.91
CA ARG A 460 -0.72 5.84 27.28
C ARG A 460 -2.12 5.38 27.70
N LEU A 461 -2.23 4.81 28.90
CA LEU A 461 -3.41 4.81 29.77
C LEU A 461 -3.04 4.02 31.03
N ASP A 462 -2.22 4.62 31.89
CA ASP A 462 -1.98 4.13 33.24
C ASP A 462 -3.08 4.69 34.16
N ILE A 463 -3.83 3.78 34.79
CA ILE A 463 -4.37 3.99 36.14
C ILE A 463 -3.81 2.83 36.97
N ASP A 464 -3.04 3.21 37.99
CA ASP A 464 -2.29 2.35 38.90
C ASP A 464 -3.17 1.39 39.69
N GLN A 465 -2.75 0.12 39.78
CA GLN A 465 -2.60 -0.66 41.03
C GLN A 465 -2.29 -2.15 40.70
N PRO A 466 -1.03 -2.62 40.89
CA PRO A 466 -0.61 -3.97 40.49
C PRO A 466 -1.04 -5.12 41.42
N GLU A 467 -1.45 -4.85 42.66
CA GLU A 467 -1.60 -5.90 43.67
C GLU A 467 -2.99 -6.57 43.74
N GLU A 468 -4.07 -5.92 43.28
CA GLU A 468 -5.41 -6.56 43.25
C GLU A 468 -5.63 -7.44 42.01
N ALA A 469 -4.83 -7.28 40.94
CA ALA A 469 -4.99 -8.03 39.69
C ALA A 469 -4.52 -9.49 39.79
N ALA A 470 -3.58 -9.80 40.70
CA ALA A 470 -3.01 -11.14 40.85
C ALA A 470 -3.96 -12.11 41.56
N ALA A 471 -4.82 -11.62 42.45
CA ALA A 471 -5.79 -12.45 43.18
C ALA A 471 -7.04 -12.78 42.34
N ALA A 472 -7.45 -11.89 41.41
CA ALA A 472 -8.62 -12.09 40.55
C ALA A 472 -8.39 -13.08 39.38
N ALA A 473 -7.13 -13.30 38.98
CA ALA A 473 -6.77 -14.12 37.82
C ALA A 473 -6.95 -15.64 38.04
N ALA A 474 -7.08 -16.10 39.28
CA ALA A 474 -7.12 -17.53 39.59
C ALA A 474 -8.53 -18.17 39.50
N ALA A 475 -9.61 -17.38 39.32
CA ALA A 475 -10.98 -17.89 39.54
C ALA A 475 -12.03 -17.64 38.45
N ALA A 476 -11.77 -16.87 37.38
CA ALA A 476 -12.80 -16.59 36.37
C ALA A 476 -12.57 -17.38 35.08
N LYS A 477 -13.52 -18.24 34.70
CA LYS A 477 -13.81 -18.43 33.27
C LYS A 477 -14.06 -17.03 32.71
N LEU A 478 -13.10 -16.48 31.97
CA LEU A 478 -13.20 -15.14 31.41
C LEU A 478 -14.39 -15.09 30.46
N GLU A 479 -15.52 -14.60 30.96
CA GLU A 479 -16.65 -14.21 30.12
C GLU A 479 -16.19 -13.05 29.24
N LYS A 480 -16.38 -13.20 27.93
CA LYS A 480 -16.09 -12.14 26.95
C LYS A 480 -17.23 -11.14 27.04
N PHE A 481 -16.94 -9.89 27.41
CA PHE A 481 -17.92 -8.81 27.44
C PHE A 481 -17.84 -8.02 26.14
N ILE A 482 -18.89 -8.04 25.32
CA ILE A 482 -18.95 -7.25 24.09
C ILE A 482 -19.51 -5.88 24.45
N CYS A 483 -18.78 -4.81 24.14
CA CYS A 483 -19.30 -3.47 24.41
C CYS A 483 -20.54 -3.17 23.55
N PRO A 484 -21.62 -2.62 24.14
CA PRO A 484 -22.85 -2.33 23.41
C PRO A 484 -22.73 -1.18 22.39
N ASN A 485 -21.66 -0.39 22.43
CA ASN A 485 -21.48 0.79 21.56
C ASN A 485 -20.36 0.61 20.52
N CYS A 486 -19.21 0.06 20.93
CA CYS A 486 -18.01 -0.09 20.07
C CYS A 486 -17.75 -1.53 19.60
N TYR A 487 -18.48 -2.51 20.14
CA TYR A 487 -18.35 -3.98 19.92
C TYR A 487 -16.99 -4.59 20.19
N SER A 488 -16.06 -3.80 20.70
CA SER A 488 -14.77 -4.32 21.13
C SER A 488 -14.98 -5.39 22.21
N THR A 489 -14.21 -6.47 22.12
CA THR A 489 -14.24 -7.57 23.09
C THR A 489 -13.44 -7.16 24.32
N ASN A 490 -14.13 -6.95 25.43
CA ASN A 490 -13.54 -6.57 26.71
C ASN A 490 -13.41 -7.80 27.61
N THR A 491 -12.34 -7.82 28.41
CA THR A 491 -12.06 -8.88 29.37
C THR A 491 -12.60 -8.58 30.78
N LYS A 492 -13.16 -7.38 30.99
CA LYS A 492 -13.70 -6.89 32.25
C LYS A 492 -14.94 -6.02 31.99
N ILE A 493 -15.87 -6.03 32.93
CA ILE A 493 -16.99 -5.09 33.04
C ILE A 493 -16.43 -3.70 33.44
N GLY A 494 -17.00 -2.61 32.93
CA GLY A 494 -16.45 -1.25 33.07
C GLY A 494 -16.36 -0.50 31.73
N PRO A 495 -15.62 0.63 31.64
CA PRO A 495 -15.52 1.41 30.40
C PRO A 495 -14.88 0.60 29.27
N CYS A 496 -15.54 0.55 28.10
CA CYS A 496 -15.04 -0.09 26.86
C CYS A 496 -13.65 0.48 26.57
N PHE A 497 -12.65 -0.38 26.41
CA PHE A 497 -11.31 0.10 26.10
C PHE A 497 -11.20 0.90 24.80
N ASN A 498 -12.13 0.66 23.86
CA ASN A 498 -12.11 1.23 22.52
C ASN A 498 -12.89 2.55 22.39
N CYS A 499 -13.99 2.73 23.14
CA CYS A 499 -14.86 3.92 23.03
C CYS A 499 -15.23 4.55 24.37
N GLY A 500 -14.82 3.98 25.49
CA GLY A 500 -15.13 4.47 26.83
C GLY A 500 -16.53 4.14 27.35
N THR A 501 -17.46 3.61 26.54
CA THR A 501 -18.82 3.27 27.00
C THR A 501 -18.80 2.22 28.10
N VAL A 502 -19.45 2.52 29.22
CA VAL A 502 -19.55 1.61 30.37
C VAL A 502 -20.35 0.36 29.98
N ILE A 503 -19.71 -0.79 30.11
CA ILE A 503 -20.33 -2.11 29.97
C ILE A 503 -20.91 -2.46 31.33
N GLU A 504 -22.23 -2.57 31.40
CA GLU A 504 -22.94 -2.98 32.62
C GLU A 504 -23.08 -4.52 32.66
N PRO A 505 -23.09 -5.14 33.86
CA PRO A 505 -23.42 -6.55 33.99
C PRO A 505 -24.86 -6.80 33.48
N PRO A 506 -25.15 -7.96 32.84
CA PRO A 506 -26.53 -8.33 32.58
C PRO A 506 -27.32 -8.31 33.89
N PRO A 507 -28.56 -7.79 33.91
CA PRO A 507 -29.35 -7.77 35.13
C PRO A 507 -29.44 -9.18 35.69
N PRO A 508 -29.21 -9.38 37.01
CA PRO A 508 -29.31 -10.69 37.62
C PRO A 508 -30.68 -11.27 37.30
N GLU A 509 -30.73 -12.49 36.77
CA GLU A 509 -31.99 -13.21 36.62
C GLU A 509 -32.62 -13.30 38.01
N GLU A 510 -33.71 -12.56 38.22
CA GLU A 510 -34.47 -12.63 39.46
C GLU A 510 -35.01 -14.06 39.60
N GLU A 511 -34.49 -14.81 40.58
CA GLU A 511 -35.14 -16.04 41.00
C GLU A 511 -36.59 -15.69 41.36
N PRO A 512 -37.60 -16.32 40.72
CA PRO A 512 -38.98 -15.92 40.91
C PRO A 512 -39.41 -16.24 42.35
N THR A 513 -39.40 -15.21 43.19
CA THR A 513 -39.99 -15.25 44.53
C THR A 513 -41.46 -14.84 44.39
N GLY A 514 -42.34 -15.84 44.40
CA GLY A 514 -43.79 -15.64 44.53
C GLY A 514 -44.63 -16.34 43.46
N LEU A 515 -45.54 -17.22 43.92
CA LEU A 515 -46.68 -17.88 43.24
C LEU A 515 -46.48 -18.51 41.84
N LEU A 516 -45.28 -18.52 41.29
CA LEU A 516 -44.86 -19.35 40.15
C LEU A 516 -43.82 -20.39 40.60
N ALA A 517 -44.12 -21.07 41.72
CA ALA A 517 -43.45 -22.32 42.04
C ALA A 517 -43.74 -23.33 40.92
N LYS A 518 -42.68 -23.87 40.31
CA LYS A 518 -42.72 -24.95 39.32
C LYS A 518 -43.80 -25.98 39.69
N PRO A 519 -44.77 -26.29 38.82
CA PRO A 519 -45.68 -27.40 39.10
C PRO A 519 -44.84 -28.68 39.20
N PRO A 520 -45.14 -29.58 40.15
CA PRO A 520 -44.32 -30.74 40.40
C PRO A 520 -44.27 -31.58 39.13
N PHE A 521 -43.06 -31.97 38.73
CA PHE A 521 -42.73 -32.74 37.52
C PHE A 521 -43.63 -33.97 37.26
N ARG A 522 -44.31 -34.47 38.29
CA ARG A 522 -45.33 -35.53 38.23
C ARG A 522 -46.63 -35.14 37.50
N GLN A 523 -47.08 -33.87 37.55
CA GLN A 523 -48.30 -33.41 36.86
C GLN A 523 -48.09 -33.22 35.35
N LEU A 524 -46.89 -32.78 34.93
CA LEU A 524 -46.52 -32.68 33.51
C LEU A 524 -46.40 -34.06 32.84
N MET A 525 -45.96 -35.09 33.58
CA MET A 525 -45.93 -36.48 33.09
C MET A 525 -47.33 -37.09 32.96
N ALA A 526 -48.29 -36.70 33.81
CA ALA A 526 -49.69 -37.14 33.70
C ALA A 526 -50.38 -36.56 32.45
N LEU A 527 -50.15 -35.28 32.15
CA LEU A 527 -50.70 -34.61 30.95
C LEU A 527 -50.07 -35.11 29.64
N LYS A 528 -48.77 -35.43 29.65
CA LYS A 528 -48.07 -36.03 28.49
C LYS A 528 -48.65 -37.40 28.11
N LYS A 529 -49.05 -38.20 29.10
CA LYS A 529 -49.65 -39.51 28.90
C LYS A 529 -51.13 -39.42 28.46
N GLN A 530 -51.83 -38.35 28.84
CA GLN A 530 -53.24 -38.17 28.54
C GLN A 530 -53.52 -37.58 27.15
N TYR A 531 -52.60 -36.78 26.59
CA TYR A 531 -52.82 -36.10 25.30
C TYR A 531 -51.84 -36.49 24.18
N ASN A 532 -50.88 -37.38 24.44
CA ASN A 532 -49.95 -37.94 23.44
C ASN A 532 -49.24 -36.89 22.55
N VAL A 533 -48.83 -35.77 23.16
CA VAL A 533 -48.23 -34.62 22.45
C VAL A 533 -46.72 -34.64 22.61
N THR A 534 -45.97 -34.33 21.54
CA THR A 534 -44.50 -34.31 21.55
C THR A 534 -43.93 -33.05 22.19
N ASN A 535 -42.72 -33.14 22.78
CA ASN A 535 -42.07 -32.03 23.52
C ASN A 535 -41.93 -30.73 22.71
N LYS A 536 -41.97 -30.78 21.37
CA LYS A 536 -41.88 -29.60 20.50
C LYS A 536 -43.17 -28.77 20.45
N GLN A 537 -44.34 -29.38 20.63
CA GLN A 537 -45.62 -28.66 20.60
C GLN A 537 -45.94 -27.97 21.94
N LEU A 538 -45.42 -28.48 23.06
CA LEU A 538 -45.57 -27.85 24.38
C LEU A 538 -44.74 -26.55 24.52
N ALA A 539 -43.58 -26.48 23.86
CA ALA A 539 -42.71 -25.30 23.84
C ALA A 539 -43.30 -24.15 23.01
N ILE A 540 -44.07 -24.47 21.96
CA ILE A 540 -44.73 -23.47 21.11
C ILE A 540 -45.93 -22.83 21.81
N ALA A 541 -46.67 -23.60 22.63
CA ALA A 541 -47.80 -23.08 23.39
C ALA A 541 -47.38 -22.11 24.53
N ALA A 542 -46.19 -22.28 25.11
CA ALA A 542 -45.67 -21.39 26.15
C ALA A 542 -45.17 -20.04 25.59
N GLY A 543 -44.75 -19.99 24.33
CA GLY A 543 -44.23 -18.77 23.69
C GLY A 543 -45.30 -17.77 23.23
N ILE A 544 -46.57 -18.18 23.14
CA ILE A 544 -47.64 -17.35 22.54
C ILE A 544 -48.36 -16.46 23.59
N VAL A 545 -48.13 -16.64 24.89
CA VAL A 545 -48.98 -16.00 25.93
C VAL A 545 -48.32 -14.82 26.69
N ILE A 546 -47.03 -14.51 26.53
CA ILE A 546 -46.35 -13.50 27.38
C ILE A 546 -45.75 -12.28 26.64
N GLY A 547 -45.73 -12.25 25.31
CA GLY A 547 -44.92 -11.26 24.57
C GLY A 547 -45.63 -10.11 23.85
N PHE A 548 -46.82 -9.63 24.27
CA PHE A 548 -47.57 -8.65 23.45
C PHE A 548 -48.28 -7.45 24.13
N PRO A 549 -47.90 -6.96 25.33
CA PRO A 549 -48.35 -5.61 25.72
C PRO A 549 -47.30 -4.73 26.43
N LEU A 550 -46.07 -4.60 25.91
CA LEU A 550 -45.05 -3.70 26.49
C LEU A 550 -44.34 -2.75 25.52
N PHE A 551 -44.86 -2.58 24.29
CA PHE A 551 -44.26 -1.69 23.28
C PHE A 551 -45.07 -0.42 22.96
N GLY A 552 -46.07 -0.07 23.78
CA GLY A 552 -47.06 0.98 23.45
C GLY A 552 -46.95 2.32 24.18
N MET A 553 -46.00 2.56 25.09
CA MET A 553 -46.02 3.78 25.94
C MET A 553 -44.65 4.40 26.27
N MET A 554 -43.77 4.55 25.28
CA MET A 554 -42.72 5.57 25.33
C MET A 554 -42.53 6.09 23.90
N PHE A 555 -42.95 7.34 23.65
CA PHE A 555 -42.52 8.29 22.59
C PHE A 555 -43.68 9.23 22.24
N CYS A 556 -44.02 10.12 23.17
CA CYS A 556 -44.71 11.38 22.91
C CYS A 556 -43.86 12.50 23.52
N SER A 557 -43.43 13.48 22.71
CA SER A 557 -43.21 14.93 23.03
C SER A 557 -41.93 15.57 22.42
N GLY A 558 -42.06 16.09 21.18
CA GLY A 558 -41.50 17.36 20.62
C GLY A 558 -40.00 17.72 20.66
N PRO A 559 -39.56 18.83 20.00
CA PRO A 559 -40.25 19.71 19.04
C PRO A 559 -39.60 19.71 17.62
N ALA A 560 -40.31 20.29 16.65
CA ALA A 560 -39.85 20.49 15.27
C ALA A 560 -38.78 21.60 15.14
N PRO A 561 -37.83 21.50 14.19
CA PRO A 561 -37.13 22.65 13.68
C PRO A 561 -37.66 23.07 12.29
N THR A 562 -37.69 24.38 12.17
CA THR A 562 -38.10 25.24 11.06
C THR A 562 -37.28 25.06 9.78
N THR A 563 -37.98 25.21 8.67
CA THR A 563 -37.46 25.40 7.31
C THR A 563 -36.74 26.74 7.11
N ASN A 564 -35.75 26.70 6.20
CA ASN A 564 -35.06 27.77 5.47
C ASN A 564 -33.74 28.31 6.08
N SER A 565 -32.62 27.91 5.47
CA SER A 565 -31.48 28.79 5.19
C SER A 565 -30.85 28.40 3.84
N PRO A 566 -30.34 29.36 3.05
CA PRO A 566 -29.98 29.15 1.66
C PRO A 566 -28.64 28.43 1.50
N GLU A 567 -28.54 27.73 0.39
CA GLU A 567 -27.35 27.12 -0.18
C GLU A 567 -26.23 28.19 -0.36
N GLN A 568 -25.29 28.26 0.59
CA GLN A 568 -24.02 28.97 0.39
C GLN A 568 -23.05 28.04 -0.34
N LYS A 569 -22.80 28.33 -1.61
CA LYS A 569 -21.55 27.93 -2.27
C LYS A 569 -20.38 28.54 -1.46
N PRO A 570 -19.28 27.81 -1.22
CA PRO A 570 -18.08 28.44 -0.70
C PRO A 570 -17.60 29.46 -1.74
N GLU A 571 -17.79 30.74 -1.44
CA GLU A 571 -17.05 31.82 -2.07
C GLU A 571 -15.57 31.60 -1.75
N THR A 572 -14.79 31.15 -2.72
CA THR A 572 -13.33 31.30 -2.67
C THR A 572 -13.03 32.79 -2.63
N ILE A 573 -12.65 33.31 -1.47
CA ILE A 573 -12.09 34.64 -1.33
C ILE A 573 -10.85 34.68 -2.26
N GLY A 574 -10.92 35.50 -3.30
CA GLY A 574 -9.88 35.65 -4.30
C GLY A 574 -8.67 36.40 -3.75
N HIS A 575 -7.87 35.75 -2.91
CA HIS A 575 -6.59 36.29 -2.47
C HIS A 575 -5.61 36.29 -3.65
N HIS A 576 -5.13 37.46 -4.04
CA HIS A 576 -4.13 37.61 -5.09
C HIS A 576 -2.72 37.72 -4.48
N SER A 577 -1.74 37.04 -5.10
CA SER A 577 -0.35 37.11 -4.65
C SER A 577 0.24 38.50 -4.89
N SER A 578 0.87 39.09 -3.87
CA SER A 578 1.58 40.36 -3.99
C SER A 578 2.80 40.23 -4.91
N GLU A 579 2.91 41.11 -5.92
CA GLU A 579 4.04 41.11 -6.85
C GLU A 579 5.39 41.33 -6.15
N ALA A 580 5.41 42.17 -5.10
CA ALA A 580 6.61 42.43 -4.30
C ALA A 580 7.05 41.19 -3.52
N ALA A 581 6.09 40.45 -2.97
CA ALA A 581 6.33 39.19 -2.27
C ALA A 581 6.84 38.10 -3.22
N VAL A 582 6.21 37.94 -4.39
CA VAL A 582 6.64 37.01 -5.44
C VAL A 582 8.06 37.33 -5.89
N ARG A 583 8.37 38.61 -6.14
CA ARG A 583 9.73 39.04 -6.53
C ARG A 583 10.75 38.66 -5.47
N THR A 584 10.45 38.88 -4.20
CA THR A 584 11.33 38.56 -3.08
C THR A 584 11.52 37.04 -2.93
N ALA A 585 10.45 36.25 -3.05
CA ALA A 585 10.48 34.80 -3.01
C ALA A 585 11.34 34.18 -4.12
N VAL A 586 11.15 34.63 -5.37
CA VAL A 586 11.93 34.13 -6.52
C VAL A 586 13.40 34.57 -6.44
N GLN A 587 13.64 35.83 -6.06
CA GLN A 587 14.99 36.40 -6.04
C GLN A 587 15.87 35.80 -4.94
N TYR A 588 15.35 35.70 -3.71
CA TYR A 588 16.16 35.33 -2.54
C TYR A 588 15.98 33.85 -2.16
N ALA A 589 14.77 33.30 -2.22
CA ALA A 589 14.51 31.91 -1.83
C ALA A 589 14.65 30.91 -2.99
N GLY A 590 14.65 31.39 -4.24
CA GLY A 590 14.63 30.52 -5.41
C GLY A 590 13.31 29.77 -5.59
N PHE A 591 12.22 30.30 -5.01
CA PHE A 591 10.90 29.69 -5.11
C PHE A 591 10.24 29.93 -6.47
N LYS A 592 9.23 29.12 -6.78
CA LYS A 592 8.36 29.31 -7.96
C LYS A 592 7.62 30.65 -7.87
N GLY A 593 7.44 31.33 -9.01
CA GLY A 593 6.72 32.61 -9.06
C GLY A 593 5.20 32.51 -8.90
N ILE A 594 4.66 31.30 -8.85
CA ILE A 594 3.23 31.01 -8.68
C ILE A 594 3.07 30.25 -7.37
N ALA A 595 2.22 30.75 -6.49
CA ALA A 595 1.92 30.10 -5.22
C ALA A 595 1.22 28.74 -5.44
N PRO A 596 1.44 27.75 -4.56
CA PRO A 596 0.69 26.49 -4.62
C PRO A 596 -0.83 26.70 -4.51
N PRO A 597 -1.67 25.81 -5.08
CA PRO A 597 -3.12 25.95 -5.00
C PRO A 597 -3.62 26.09 -3.56
N GLY A 598 -4.46 27.09 -3.30
CA GLY A 598 -4.95 27.41 -1.94
C GLY A 598 -4.00 28.23 -1.08
N TYR A 599 -2.88 28.70 -1.64
CA TYR A 599 -1.94 29.63 -1.01
C TYR A 599 -1.80 30.93 -1.81
N TRP A 600 -1.42 32.01 -1.15
CA TRP A 600 -1.01 33.26 -1.79
C TRP A 600 0.26 33.84 -1.15
N TYR A 601 1.03 34.59 -1.93
CA TYR A 601 2.16 35.36 -1.43
C TYR A 601 1.71 36.71 -0.88
N GLU A 602 2.20 37.09 0.29
CA GLU A 602 1.93 38.39 0.91
C GLU A 602 3.23 39.13 1.23
N ASP A 603 3.27 40.44 1.04
CA ASP A 603 4.46 41.23 1.37
C ASP A 603 4.47 41.53 2.86
N THR A 604 5.39 40.89 3.58
CA THR A 604 5.52 41.01 5.03
C THR A 604 6.67 41.92 5.43
N SER A 605 7.29 42.61 4.46
CA SER A 605 8.48 43.45 4.70
C SER A 605 8.22 44.54 5.72
N GLU A 606 6.98 45.04 5.84
CA GLU A 606 6.56 46.00 6.88
C GLU A 606 6.69 45.43 8.30
N ILE A 607 6.40 44.14 8.49
CA ILE A 607 6.46 43.45 9.78
C ILE A 607 7.92 43.18 10.18
N THR A 608 8.80 42.96 9.19
CA THR A 608 10.16 42.49 9.42
C THR A 608 11.24 43.56 9.23
N LYS A 609 10.86 44.83 9.12
CA LYS A 609 11.80 45.94 8.92
C LYS A 609 12.95 45.87 9.95
N PRO A 610 14.21 46.05 9.52
CA PRO A 610 14.66 46.47 8.19
C PRO A 610 14.78 45.34 7.14
N ASN A 611 14.59 44.08 7.52
CA ASN A 611 14.79 42.94 6.64
C ASN A 611 13.64 42.79 5.64
N LYS A 612 13.98 42.47 4.39
CA LYS A 612 12.97 42.07 3.39
C LYS A 612 12.37 40.73 3.79
N SER A 613 11.07 40.57 3.61
CA SER A 613 10.42 39.29 3.84
C SER A 613 9.21 39.10 2.94
N PHE A 614 8.76 37.87 2.85
CA PHE A 614 7.48 37.53 2.26
C PHE A 614 6.78 36.48 3.10
N GLY A 615 5.46 36.53 3.10
CA GLY A 615 4.57 35.55 3.69
C GLY A 615 4.01 34.61 2.63
N LEU A 616 3.68 33.40 3.06
CA LEU A 616 2.89 32.45 2.31
C LEU A 616 1.76 31.95 3.20
N TYR A 617 0.53 32.29 2.86
CA TYR A 617 -0.64 32.08 3.69
C TYR A 617 -1.64 31.16 3.02
N SER A 618 -2.39 30.40 3.83
CA SER A 618 -3.50 29.54 3.38
C SER A 618 -4.56 29.44 4.46
N GLU A 619 -5.79 29.88 4.14
CA GLU A 619 -6.96 29.67 4.98
C GLU A 619 -7.37 28.18 5.04
N PRO A 620 -7.48 27.43 3.91
CA PRO A 620 -7.86 26.02 3.95
C PRO A 620 -6.93 25.15 4.77
N SER A 621 -5.64 25.47 4.78
CA SER A 621 -4.61 24.71 5.50
C SER A 621 -4.27 25.30 6.87
N ASN A 622 -4.94 26.40 7.26
CA ASN A 622 -4.69 27.19 8.46
C ASN A 622 -3.19 27.52 8.67
N GLN A 623 -2.50 27.98 7.64
CA GLN A 623 -1.05 28.16 7.65
C GLN A 623 -0.63 29.59 7.40
N LYS A 624 0.31 30.03 8.24
CA LYS A 624 1.04 31.29 8.09
C LYS A 624 2.53 31.01 8.14
N VAL A 625 3.19 31.13 6.99
CA VAL A 625 4.64 30.92 6.87
C VAL A 625 5.32 32.22 6.48
N LEU A 626 6.26 32.68 7.29
CA LEU A 626 7.02 33.91 7.08
C LEU A 626 8.46 33.55 6.70
N PHE A 627 8.97 34.19 5.64
CA PHE A 627 10.34 34.02 5.14
C PHE A 627 11.08 35.35 5.24
N VAL A 628 12.06 35.44 6.13
CA VAL A 628 12.83 36.66 6.38
C VAL A 628 14.22 36.54 5.78
N VAL A 629 14.58 37.48 4.90
CA VAL A 629 15.90 37.51 4.26
C VAL A 629 16.87 38.27 5.16
N PHE A 630 17.89 37.58 5.64
CA PHE A 630 19.00 38.16 6.39
C PHE A 630 20.15 38.50 5.44
N ASP A 631 20.79 39.63 5.67
CA ASP A 631 21.96 40.09 4.90
C ASP A 631 23.26 39.35 5.26
N ASP A 632 23.20 38.42 6.21
CA ASP A 632 24.28 37.55 6.64
C ASP A 632 23.81 36.08 6.80
N MET A 633 24.75 35.21 7.17
CA MET A 633 24.51 33.78 7.43
C MET A 633 24.13 33.47 8.89
N SER A 634 23.88 34.48 9.72
CA SER A 634 23.67 34.29 11.16
C SER A 634 22.51 33.33 11.50
N PRO A 635 21.37 33.30 10.77
CA PRO A 635 20.31 32.32 11.03
C PRO A 635 20.74 30.87 10.78
N CYS A 636 21.61 30.64 9.79
CA CYS A 636 22.10 29.30 9.46
C CYS A 636 23.18 28.82 10.43
N GLN A 637 23.99 29.73 10.98
CA GLN A 637 25.09 29.43 11.88
C GLN A 637 24.65 29.28 13.34
N SER A 638 23.56 29.94 13.73
CA SER A 638 23.11 29.97 15.12
C SER A 638 21.59 29.98 15.21
N LEU A 639 20.96 28.95 14.65
CA LEU A 639 19.50 28.76 14.69
C LEU A 639 18.96 28.67 16.13
N ASP A 640 19.78 28.19 17.06
CA ASP A 640 19.42 28.05 18.48
C ASP A 640 19.15 29.40 19.17
N ASN A 641 19.63 30.52 18.60
CA ASN A 641 19.34 31.85 19.11
C ASN A 641 17.86 32.22 19.00
N PHE A 642 17.11 31.53 18.13
CA PHE A 642 15.68 31.77 17.89
C PHE A 642 14.78 30.86 18.74
N THR A 643 15.34 29.92 19.51
CA THR A 643 14.59 28.92 20.29
C THR A 643 13.82 29.52 21.46
N LYS A 644 14.39 30.53 22.13
CA LYS A 644 13.74 31.13 23.31
C LYS A 644 12.53 31.98 22.94
N ARG A 645 12.61 32.67 21.79
CA ARG A 645 11.55 33.56 21.30
C ARG A 645 11.60 33.62 19.77
N PRO A 646 10.71 32.90 19.06
CA PRO A 646 10.59 32.99 17.62
C PRO A 646 10.27 34.44 17.23
N LEU A 647 11.04 35.00 16.30
CA LEU A 647 10.83 36.39 15.87
C LEU A 647 9.48 36.54 15.15
N PHE A 648 8.92 37.74 15.19
CA PHE A 648 7.70 38.10 14.44
C PHE A 648 6.47 37.22 14.75
N THR A 649 6.44 36.62 15.95
CA THR A 649 5.31 35.88 16.51
C THR A 649 4.87 36.50 17.85
N ASP A 650 3.64 36.21 18.27
CA ASP A 650 3.13 36.61 19.60
C ASP A 650 3.59 35.65 20.72
N ALA A 651 4.50 34.72 20.40
CA ALA A 651 5.01 33.72 21.33
C ALA A 651 5.86 34.37 22.43
N LYS A 652 5.59 33.97 23.68
CA LYS A 652 6.31 34.46 24.86
C LYS A 652 7.40 33.50 25.32
N ASN A 653 7.01 32.30 25.74
CA ASN A 653 7.91 31.32 26.34
C ASN A 653 7.79 29.97 25.64
N LEU A 654 8.93 29.29 25.49
CA LEU A 654 8.97 27.87 25.11
C LEU A 654 8.46 27.03 26.28
N VAL A 655 7.56 26.09 26.00
CA VAL A 655 7.03 25.11 26.95
C VAL A 655 8.07 24.00 27.18
N GLY A 656 8.48 23.80 28.43
CA GLY A 656 9.46 22.75 28.82
C GLY A 656 10.88 23.27 29.10
N THR A 657 11.89 22.40 29.01
CA THR A 657 13.30 22.75 29.31
C THR A 657 13.93 23.59 28.20
N GLN A 658 14.81 24.54 28.56
CA GLN A 658 15.44 25.46 27.60
C GLN A 658 16.51 24.81 26.69
N GLU A 659 16.91 23.56 26.95
CA GLU A 659 17.90 22.83 26.16
C GLU A 659 17.19 22.01 25.05
N LEU A 660 17.49 22.33 23.78
CA LEU A 660 16.90 21.72 22.57
C LEU A 660 16.99 20.18 22.58
N ASP A 661 18.17 19.63 22.90
CA ASP A 661 18.42 18.18 22.85
C ASP A 661 17.76 17.40 24.00
N LYS A 662 17.31 18.09 25.04
CA LYS A 662 16.72 17.48 26.24
C LYS A 662 15.24 17.78 26.41
N ASN A 663 14.66 18.66 25.60
CA ASN A 663 13.24 18.98 25.67
C ASN A 663 12.44 18.02 24.77
N PRO A 664 11.65 17.07 25.32
CA PRO A 664 10.82 16.17 24.53
C PRO A 664 9.72 16.89 23.71
N GLY A 665 9.46 18.17 23.99
CA GLY A 665 8.55 19.03 23.23
C GLY A 665 9.19 19.76 22.04
N VAL A 666 10.49 19.55 21.76
CA VAL A 666 11.18 20.17 20.62
C VAL A 666 11.63 19.10 19.62
N SER A 667 11.12 19.17 18.39
CA SER A 667 11.55 18.28 17.30
C SER A 667 12.52 19.01 16.38
N THR A 668 13.78 18.59 16.32
CA THR A 668 14.78 19.12 15.38
C THR A 668 14.83 18.30 14.09
N GLY A 669 15.32 18.89 13.01
CA GLY A 669 15.52 18.18 11.76
C GLY A 669 16.36 18.96 10.75
N LYS A 670 16.71 18.26 9.66
CA LYS A 670 17.59 18.77 8.61
C LYS A 670 17.11 18.27 7.25
N GLN A 671 16.94 19.17 6.28
CA GLN A 671 16.59 18.83 4.89
C GLN A 671 17.41 19.64 3.89
N ILE A 672 17.69 19.09 2.71
CA ILE A 672 18.50 19.80 1.69
C ILE A 672 17.59 20.79 0.96
N ILE A 673 17.98 22.07 0.91
CA ILE A 673 17.27 23.10 0.14
C ILE A 673 18.28 23.94 -0.64
N GLY A 674 18.06 24.06 -1.94
CA GLY A 674 18.94 24.85 -2.80
C GLY A 674 20.37 24.33 -2.82
N THR A 675 21.31 25.22 -2.52
CA THR A 675 22.74 24.90 -2.41
C THR A 675 23.16 24.52 -0.99
N GLY A 676 22.26 24.55 0.00
CA GLY A 676 22.55 24.34 1.42
C GLY A 676 21.66 23.32 2.10
N ASP A 677 21.65 23.38 3.43
CA ASP A 677 20.77 22.59 4.29
C ASP A 677 19.82 23.55 5.01
N LEU A 678 18.52 23.24 5.01
CA LEU A 678 17.56 23.76 5.96
C LEU A 678 17.72 23.00 7.28
N ASN A 679 18.22 23.69 8.29
CA ASN A 679 18.12 23.23 9.67
C ASN A 679 16.82 23.79 10.25
N TYR A 680 16.08 22.99 11.02
CA TYR A 680 14.84 23.46 11.65
C TYR A 680 14.60 22.81 13.00
N PHE A 681 13.75 23.46 13.79
CA PHE A 681 13.14 22.87 14.96
C PHE A 681 11.66 23.28 15.05
N VAL A 682 10.86 22.42 15.68
CA VAL A 682 9.45 22.69 16.02
C VAL A 682 9.39 22.75 17.53
N GLY A 683 9.16 23.95 18.07
CA GLY A 683 8.99 24.18 19.51
C GLY A 683 7.54 24.47 19.84
N HIS A 684 7.15 24.18 21.08
CA HIS A 684 5.83 24.50 21.61
C HIS A 684 5.90 25.77 22.46
N TYR A 685 5.02 26.74 22.22
CA TYR A 685 5.09 28.08 22.81
C TYR A 685 3.76 28.56 23.38
N GLU A 686 3.83 29.45 24.36
CA GLU A 686 2.68 30.20 24.87
C GLU A 686 2.32 31.35 23.90
N THR A 687 1.15 31.27 23.25
CA THR A 687 0.64 32.27 22.29
C THR A 687 -0.82 32.64 22.60
N GLY A 688 -1.11 33.93 22.71
CA GLY A 688 -2.51 34.43 22.72
C GLY A 688 -3.42 33.89 23.84
N GLY A 689 -2.87 33.41 24.96
CA GLY A 689 -3.64 32.81 26.06
C GLY A 689 -3.71 31.29 26.04
N ASN A 690 -3.27 30.64 24.95
CA ASN A 690 -3.10 29.19 24.88
C ASN A 690 -1.68 28.81 25.33
N ALA A 691 -1.59 27.84 26.23
CA ALA A 691 -0.34 27.48 26.89
C ALA A 691 0.62 26.63 26.03
N ASP A 692 0.18 26.08 24.90
CA ASP A 692 0.93 25.03 24.20
C ASP A 692 0.66 24.99 22.68
N TRP A 693 1.35 25.83 21.90
CA TRP A 693 1.16 25.94 20.44
C TRP A 693 2.44 25.66 19.64
N PRO A 694 2.40 24.80 18.61
CA PRO A 694 3.59 24.47 17.84
C PRO A 694 3.97 25.62 16.89
N ILE A 695 5.26 26.00 16.87
CA ILE A 695 5.85 26.95 15.92
C ILE A 695 7.08 26.29 15.30
N LEU A 696 7.11 26.30 13.97
CA LEU A 696 8.27 25.86 13.18
C LEU A 696 9.22 27.04 13.01
N VAL A 697 10.49 26.84 13.36
CA VAL A 697 11.57 27.79 13.06
C VAL A 697 12.67 27.05 12.30
N GLY A 698 13.10 27.57 11.16
CA GLY A 698 14.17 26.97 10.38
C GLY A 698 14.98 27.99 9.61
N SER A 699 16.15 27.60 9.13
CA SER A 699 17.01 28.48 8.34
C SER A 699 17.79 27.74 7.26
N PHE A 700 17.92 28.37 6.09
CA PHE A 700 18.69 27.84 4.96
C PHE A 700 19.41 28.96 4.19
N PRO A 701 20.51 28.65 3.47
CA PRO A 701 21.20 29.64 2.66
C PRO A 701 20.31 30.16 1.53
N ALA A 702 20.28 31.48 1.35
CA ALA A 702 19.55 32.10 0.25
C ALA A 702 20.20 31.78 -1.10
N LYS A 703 19.44 31.96 -2.19
CA LYS A 703 19.95 31.89 -3.57
C LYS A 703 21.05 32.91 -3.84
N THR A 704 21.00 34.07 -3.17
CA THR A 704 22.06 35.07 -3.22
C THR A 704 23.17 34.69 -2.23
N PRO A 705 24.44 34.54 -2.67
CA PRO A 705 25.54 34.18 -1.80
C PRO A 705 25.69 35.14 -0.60
N GLY A 706 26.03 34.58 0.57
CA GLY A 706 26.27 35.33 1.80
C GLY A 706 25.03 35.73 2.58
N LYS A 707 23.82 35.44 2.07
CA LYS A 707 22.54 35.71 2.74
C LYS A 707 21.88 34.42 3.20
N ALA A 708 21.04 34.51 4.22
CA ALA A 708 20.23 33.41 4.73
C ALA A 708 18.75 33.75 4.74
N ILE A 709 17.92 32.71 4.75
CA ILE A 709 16.48 32.83 4.95
C ILE A 709 16.12 32.17 6.26
N LEU A 710 15.44 32.92 7.13
CA LEU A 710 14.78 32.41 8.32
C LEU A 710 13.31 32.13 7.99
N ILE A 711 12.86 30.92 8.29
CA ILE A 711 11.48 30.45 8.14
C ILE A 711 10.83 30.44 9.52
N ILE A 712 9.64 31.04 9.61
CA ILE A 712 8.78 30.97 10.79
C ILE A 712 7.40 30.51 10.34
N GLY A 713 7.00 29.31 10.72
CA GLY A 713 5.71 28.73 10.36
C GLY A 713 4.83 28.55 11.60
N GLN A 714 3.57 29.01 11.52
CA GLN A 714 2.59 28.92 12.59
C GLN A 714 1.16 28.82 12.03
N ALA A 715 0.19 28.62 12.91
CA ALA A 715 -1.23 28.66 12.56
C ALA A 715 -1.65 30.06 12.04
N LEU A 716 -2.56 30.11 11.07
CA LEU A 716 -3.16 31.39 10.62
C LEU A 716 -4.22 31.88 11.62
N SER A 717 -5.06 30.97 12.11
CA SER A 717 -6.01 31.10 13.21
C SER A 717 -5.68 30.11 14.34
N ASN A 718 -5.96 30.48 15.58
CA ASN A 718 -5.77 29.63 16.75
C ASN A 718 -6.86 28.56 16.93
N ASP A 719 -7.88 28.52 16.07
CA ASP A 719 -9.02 27.61 16.20
C ASP A 719 -8.72 26.18 15.74
N THR A 720 -7.71 25.99 14.89
CA THR A 720 -7.33 24.67 14.35
C THR A 720 -5.84 24.40 14.52
N PRO A 721 -5.42 23.13 14.71
CA PRO A 721 -4.03 22.78 14.97
C PRO A 721 -3.14 23.04 13.76
N TYR A 722 -1.94 23.59 14.00
CA TYR A 722 -0.93 23.84 12.98
C TYR A 722 -0.12 22.57 12.67
N ASP A 723 0.02 22.23 11.38
CA ASP A 723 0.83 21.11 10.91
C ASP A 723 2.18 21.59 10.33
N SER A 724 3.23 21.53 11.14
CA SER A 724 4.59 21.90 10.74
C SER A 724 5.20 21.00 9.64
N LYS A 725 4.74 19.75 9.48
CA LYS A 725 5.25 18.85 8.45
C LYS A 725 4.78 19.26 7.07
N SER A 726 3.51 19.65 6.96
CA SER A 726 2.97 20.20 5.72
C SER A 726 3.70 21.47 5.29
N THR A 727 4.07 22.35 6.23
CA THR A 727 4.92 23.52 5.95
C THR A 727 6.30 23.13 5.42
N LEU A 728 6.97 22.15 6.01
CA LEU A 728 8.28 21.69 5.53
C LEU A 728 8.21 21.10 4.12
N PHE A 729 7.16 20.34 3.82
CA PHE A 729 6.90 19.80 2.48
C PHE A 729 6.62 20.92 1.46
N LEU A 730 5.84 21.93 1.86
CA LEU A 730 5.53 23.09 1.03
C LEU A 730 6.78 23.88 0.64
N VAL A 731 7.70 24.09 1.59
CA VAL A 731 8.98 24.76 1.34
C VAL A 731 9.81 23.97 0.33
N ASP A 732 9.87 22.65 0.44
CA ASP A 732 10.60 21.79 -0.51
C ASP A 732 10.00 21.84 -1.92
N GLN A 733 8.66 21.75 -2.02
CA GLN A 733 7.95 21.85 -3.30
C GLN A 733 8.17 23.19 -4.01
N MET A 734 8.25 24.28 -3.24
CA MET A 734 8.51 25.61 -3.76
C MET A 734 9.98 25.79 -4.16
N ALA A 735 10.91 25.18 -3.43
CA ALA A 735 12.35 25.23 -3.70
C ALA A 735 12.85 24.22 -4.74
N GLU A 736 11.98 23.33 -5.25
CA GLU A 736 12.33 22.19 -6.10
C GLU A 736 13.36 22.50 -7.20
N GLU A 737 13.15 23.59 -7.95
CA GLU A 737 14.05 23.97 -9.05
C GLU A 737 15.42 24.44 -8.54
N PHE A 738 15.42 25.20 -7.45
CA PHE A 738 16.63 25.69 -6.81
C PHE A 738 17.43 24.53 -6.21
N THR A 739 16.76 23.60 -5.53
CA THR A 739 17.37 22.38 -4.97
C THR A 739 17.92 21.47 -6.08
N ARG A 740 17.19 21.31 -7.19
CA ARG A 740 17.67 20.57 -8.36
C ARG A 740 18.96 21.16 -8.93
N GLU A 741 19.04 22.48 -9.04
CA GLU A 741 20.23 23.17 -9.53
C GLU A 741 21.41 23.06 -8.54
N GLY A 742 21.17 23.25 -7.25
CA GLY A 742 22.20 23.08 -6.22
C GLY A 742 22.75 21.64 -6.19
N ASN A 743 21.90 20.63 -6.38
CA ASN A 743 22.34 19.25 -6.47
C ASN A 743 23.15 18.96 -7.75
N ARG A 744 22.82 19.58 -8.89
CA ARG A 744 23.64 19.49 -10.12
C ARG A 744 25.04 20.04 -9.90
N GLN A 745 25.15 21.17 -9.21
CA GLN A 745 26.45 21.78 -8.86
C GLN A 745 27.26 20.89 -7.91
N ARG A 746 26.63 20.29 -6.90
CA ARG A 746 27.27 19.35 -5.96
C ARG A 746 27.77 18.07 -6.64
N MET A 747 27.08 17.62 -7.69
CA MET A 747 27.39 16.38 -8.41
C MET A 747 28.41 16.56 -9.55
N GLY A 748 28.86 17.79 -9.85
CA GLY A 748 29.90 18.06 -10.85
C GLY A 748 29.52 17.72 -12.30
N VAL A 749 28.23 17.62 -12.62
CA VAL A 749 27.75 17.26 -13.96
C VAL A 749 27.72 18.49 -14.86
N ALA A 750 28.46 18.48 -15.97
CA ALA A 750 28.49 19.56 -16.96
C ALA A 750 27.08 19.85 -17.50
N ALA A 751 26.72 21.13 -17.54
CA ALA A 751 25.36 21.61 -17.84
C ALA A 751 24.87 21.18 -19.23
N THR A 752 23.78 20.40 -19.28
CA THR A 752 22.90 20.38 -20.45
C THR A 752 21.84 21.47 -20.26
N PRO A 753 21.67 22.43 -21.18
CA PRO A 753 20.68 23.48 -21.01
C PRO A 753 19.26 22.88 -21.02
N PRO A 754 18.34 23.34 -20.18
CA PRO A 754 16.94 22.93 -20.27
C PRO A 754 16.32 23.44 -21.59
N PRO A 755 15.36 22.71 -22.17
CA PRO A 755 14.67 23.15 -23.36
C PRO A 755 13.86 24.41 -23.05
N ARG A 756 14.04 25.47 -23.85
CA ARG A 756 13.27 26.71 -23.71
C ARG A 756 11.78 26.43 -23.94
N PRO A 757 10.87 27.03 -23.15
CA PRO A 757 9.44 26.98 -23.44
C PRO A 757 9.17 27.68 -24.77
N LYS A 758 8.33 27.08 -25.61
CA LYS A 758 7.82 27.71 -26.83
C LYS A 758 6.91 28.87 -26.43
N THR A 759 7.42 30.10 -26.48
CA THR A 759 6.58 31.29 -26.63
C THR A 759 6.23 31.43 -28.10
N SER A 760 4.94 31.39 -28.38
CA SER A 760 4.34 31.79 -29.64
C SER A 760 4.59 33.27 -29.87
N GLU A 761 5.41 33.61 -30.86
CA GLU A 761 5.33 34.89 -31.56
C GLU A 761 6.05 34.77 -32.92
N GLY A 762 5.38 35.28 -33.96
CA GLY A 762 5.77 35.10 -35.35
C GLY A 762 7.04 35.85 -35.74
N GLY A 763 7.86 35.19 -36.55
CA GLY A 763 8.98 35.77 -37.27
C GLY A 763 9.48 34.78 -38.29
N SER A 764 9.36 35.09 -39.58
CA SER A 764 9.93 34.28 -40.65
C SER A 764 11.45 34.36 -40.60
N GLU A 765 12.11 33.24 -40.33
CA GLU A 765 13.54 33.09 -40.59
C GLU A 765 13.80 31.90 -41.50
N THR A 766 14.47 32.22 -42.59
CA THR A 766 14.95 31.38 -43.67
C THR A 766 15.77 30.22 -43.10
N LYS A 767 15.37 28.98 -43.37
CA LYS A 767 16.15 27.77 -43.03
C LYS A 767 17.48 27.81 -43.76
N THR A 768 18.57 28.01 -43.03
CA THR A 768 19.91 27.63 -43.50
C THR A 768 19.98 26.11 -43.52
N GLU A 769 19.81 25.50 -44.70
CA GLU A 769 20.02 24.07 -44.88
C GLU A 769 21.50 23.74 -44.59
N VAL A 770 21.74 22.98 -43.53
CA VAL A 770 23.04 22.39 -43.27
C VAL A 770 23.30 21.35 -44.35
N PRO A 771 24.43 21.39 -45.08
CA PRO A 771 24.69 20.46 -46.18
C PRO A 771 24.73 19.02 -45.65
N ILE A 772 23.87 18.18 -46.22
CA ILE A 772 23.80 16.73 -45.97
C ILE A 772 25.02 16.07 -46.59
N ALA A 773 25.63 15.12 -45.88
CA ALA A 773 26.82 14.42 -46.37
C ALA A 773 26.53 13.60 -47.64
N THR A 774 27.46 13.61 -48.59
CA THR A 774 27.39 12.75 -49.79
C THR A 774 27.80 11.31 -49.46
N ASP A 775 27.40 10.34 -50.29
CA ASP A 775 27.75 8.92 -50.11
C ASP A 775 29.29 8.70 -50.10
N GLU A 776 30.03 9.54 -50.83
CA GLU A 776 31.50 9.55 -50.83
C GLU A 776 32.09 9.96 -49.47
N GLN A 777 31.50 10.97 -48.81
CA GLN A 777 31.91 11.42 -47.47
C GLN A 777 31.58 10.38 -46.40
N ILE A 778 30.45 9.67 -46.55
CA ILE A 778 30.10 8.56 -45.66
C ILE A 778 31.09 7.40 -45.84
N ALA A 779 31.45 7.06 -47.08
CA ALA A 779 32.43 6.01 -47.36
C ALA A 779 33.83 6.35 -46.82
N GLU A 780 34.27 7.60 -46.95
CA GLU A 780 35.54 8.08 -46.39
C GLU A 780 35.55 7.99 -44.85
N PHE A 781 34.46 8.42 -44.21
CA PHE A 781 34.26 8.31 -42.77
C PHE A 781 34.34 6.85 -42.29
N LEU A 782 33.63 5.93 -42.94
CA LEU A 782 33.66 4.50 -42.59
C LEU A 782 35.03 3.87 -42.82
N GLY A 783 35.75 4.31 -43.86
CA GLY A 783 37.14 3.90 -44.12
C GLY A 783 38.11 4.34 -43.02
N ASN A 784 37.97 5.57 -42.52
CA ASN A 784 38.76 6.09 -41.41
C ASN A 784 38.40 5.40 -40.08
N LEU A 785 37.10 5.20 -39.83
CA LEU A 785 36.59 4.49 -38.67
C LEU A 785 37.11 3.05 -38.61
N ARG A 786 37.14 2.35 -39.73
CA ARG A 786 37.71 1.00 -39.84
C ARG A 786 39.17 0.97 -39.40
N LYS A 787 40.00 1.91 -39.87
CA LYS A 787 41.42 1.99 -39.49
C LYS A 787 41.57 2.24 -37.99
N GLN A 788 40.80 3.19 -37.44
CA GLN A 788 40.83 3.53 -36.02
C GLN A 788 40.39 2.37 -35.11
N LEU A 789 39.37 1.62 -35.51
CA LEU A 789 38.91 0.44 -34.77
C LEU A 789 39.93 -0.70 -34.89
N GLN A 790 40.50 -0.94 -36.07
CA GLN A 790 41.52 -1.98 -36.26
C GLN A 790 42.81 -1.70 -35.47
N GLU A 791 43.22 -0.45 -35.33
CA GLU A 791 44.41 -0.06 -34.54
C GLU A 791 44.21 -0.21 -33.03
N LYS A 792 43.00 0.04 -32.53
CA LYS A 792 42.71 -0.03 -31.09
C LYS A 792 42.13 -1.36 -30.62
N LEU A 793 41.75 -2.26 -31.54
CA LEU A 793 41.14 -3.55 -31.20
C LEU A 793 42.12 -4.41 -30.38
N SER A 794 41.82 -4.57 -29.09
CA SER A 794 42.63 -5.39 -28.20
C SER A 794 41.91 -6.70 -27.84
N LEU A 795 42.23 -7.77 -28.58
CA LEU A 795 41.63 -9.07 -28.31
C LEU A 795 42.14 -9.64 -26.96
N PRO A 796 41.26 -10.21 -26.11
CA PRO A 796 41.67 -10.88 -24.89
C PRO A 796 42.70 -11.98 -25.16
N LYS A 797 43.70 -12.14 -24.27
CA LYS A 797 44.82 -13.10 -24.43
C LYS A 797 44.34 -14.53 -24.78
N ALA A 798 43.24 -14.98 -24.19
CA ALA A 798 42.65 -16.29 -24.46
C ALA A 798 42.15 -16.45 -25.92
N ALA A 799 41.61 -15.39 -26.52
CA ALA A 799 41.17 -15.39 -27.93
C ALA A 799 42.37 -15.33 -28.89
N ALA A 800 43.41 -14.56 -28.52
CA ALA A 800 44.65 -14.47 -29.28
C ALA A 800 45.44 -15.79 -29.32
N GLU A 801 45.39 -16.59 -28.26
CA GLU A 801 45.98 -17.93 -28.21
C GLU A 801 45.19 -18.96 -29.03
N GLU A 802 43.86 -18.85 -29.05
CA GLU A 802 43.01 -19.75 -29.84
C GLU A 802 43.16 -19.53 -31.35
N LEU A 803 43.36 -18.28 -31.78
CA LEU A 803 43.67 -17.91 -33.17
C LEU A 803 44.97 -18.55 -33.70
N LYS A 804 45.92 -18.90 -32.82
CA LYS A 804 47.19 -19.55 -33.20
C LYS A 804 47.07 -21.05 -33.48
N LYS A 805 45.92 -21.68 -33.19
CA LYS A 805 45.70 -23.12 -33.42
C LYS A 805 45.35 -23.39 -34.89
N LYS A 806 46.01 -24.37 -35.54
CA LYS A 806 45.79 -24.76 -36.96
C LYS A 806 44.35 -25.19 -37.33
N LYS A 807 43.50 -25.50 -36.33
CA LYS A 807 42.06 -25.80 -36.49
C LYS A 807 41.22 -25.00 -35.47
N SER A 808 41.31 -23.67 -35.50
CA SER A 808 40.50 -22.81 -34.63
C SER A 808 39.05 -22.72 -35.07
N LYS A 809 38.12 -22.63 -34.11
CA LYS A 809 36.74 -22.23 -34.38
C LYS A 809 36.76 -20.81 -34.96
N LYS A 810 35.93 -20.55 -35.98
CA LYS A 810 35.90 -19.25 -36.66
C LYS A 810 35.36 -18.20 -35.68
N LEU A 811 36.22 -17.31 -35.17
CA LEU A 811 35.80 -16.09 -34.49
C LEU A 811 35.01 -15.23 -35.50
N LYS A 812 33.70 -15.10 -35.28
CA LYS A 812 32.81 -14.26 -36.07
C LYS A 812 31.91 -13.49 -35.12
N ALA A 813 31.90 -12.16 -35.23
CA ALA A 813 30.93 -11.30 -34.56
C ALA A 813 30.49 -10.19 -35.53
N THR A 814 29.20 -9.86 -35.54
CA THR A 814 28.62 -8.79 -36.35
C THR A 814 27.82 -7.86 -35.45
N VAL A 815 28.15 -6.58 -35.47
CA VAL A 815 27.56 -5.55 -34.60
C VAL A 815 27.02 -4.39 -35.43
N SER A 816 25.75 -4.06 -35.29
CA SER A 816 25.14 -2.85 -35.82
C SER A 816 25.27 -1.71 -34.81
N VAL A 817 25.80 -0.56 -35.24
CA VAL A 817 26.01 0.63 -34.41
C VAL A 817 25.25 1.81 -35.01
N ASP A 818 24.45 2.48 -34.18
CA ASP A 818 23.74 3.71 -34.53
C ASP A 818 24.42 4.90 -33.85
N ILE A 819 24.83 5.90 -34.62
CA ILE A 819 25.40 7.17 -34.12
C ILE A 819 24.53 8.36 -34.53
N ASP A 820 24.50 9.41 -33.70
CA ASP A 820 23.87 10.70 -34.07
C ASP A 820 24.82 11.62 -34.84
N ASN A 821 24.29 12.75 -35.31
CA ASN A 821 25.05 13.78 -36.03
C ASN A 821 26.19 14.42 -35.21
N ASP A 822 26.21 14.21 -33.89
CA ASP A 822 27.27 14.68 -32.99
C ASP A 822 28.30 13.56 -32.71
N GLY A 823 28.17 12.40 -33.38
CA GLY A 823 29.06 11.25 -33.24
C GLY A 823 28.82 10.41 -31.98
N ASN A 824 27.75 10.65 -31.23
CA ASN A 824 27.44 9.86 -30.04
C ASN A 824 26.74 8.57 -30.41
N VAL A 825 27.19 7.46 -29.81
CA VAL A 825 26.54 6.16 -29.94
C VAL A 825 25.17 6.19 -29.27
N LYS A 826 24.11 5.92 -30.04
CA LYS A 826 22.73 5.78 -29.54
C LYS A 826 22.34 4.34 -29.27
N LYS A 827 22.86 3.41 -30.07
CA LYS A 827 22.48 2.00 -29.99
C LYS A 827 23.60 1.11 -30.52
N ILE A 828 23.81 -0.03 -29.87
CA ILE A 828 24.68 -1.11 -30.34
C ILE A 828 23.87 -2.41 -30.26
N ASN A 829 23.71 -3.14 -31.36
CA ASN A 829 23.04 -4.45 -31.38
C ASN A 829 23.94 -5.50 -32.04
N PHE A 830 24.03 -6.68 -31.45
CA PHE A 830 24.67 -7.82 -32.10
C PHE A 830 23.71 -8.46 -33.09
N THR A 831 24.07 -8.44 -34.37
CA THR A 831 23.36 -9.18 -35.42
C THR A 831 23.78 -10.65 -35.42
N GLU A 832 25.06 -10.91 -35.14
CA GLU A 832 25.60 -12.25 -34.91
C GLU A 832 26.61 -12.17 -33.76
N PRO A 833 26.26 -12.56 -32.52
CA PRO A 833 27.22 -12.56 -31.41
C PRO A 833 28.25 -13.68 -31.57
N SER A 834 29.48 -13.43 -31.11
CA SER A 834 30.50 -14.49 -30.98
C SER A 834 30.09 -15.50 -29.91
N GLU A 835 30.48 -16.77 -30.06
CA GLU A 835 30.36 -17.81 -29.00
C GLU A 835 31.14 -17.44 -27.72
N TRP A 836 32.00 -16.41 -27.78
CA TRP A 836 32.84 -15.95 -26.69
C TRP A 836 32.42 -14.55 -26.26
N ASP A 837 31.71 -14.46 -25.12
CA ASP A 837 31.21 -13.19 -24.57
C ASP A 837 32.31 -12.13 -24.39
N LYS A 838 33.53 -12.55 -24.02
CA LYS A 838 34.68 -11.65 -23.86
C LYS A 838 35.07 -10.92 -25.15
N ILE A 839 34.75 -11.46 -26.32
CA ILE A 839 34.99 -10.83 -27.62
C ILE A 839 33.88 -9.82 -27.92
N ASN A 840 32.63 -10.16 -27.59
CA ASN A 840 31.50 -9.25 -27.68
C ASN A 840 31.75 -8.01 -26.78
N ASP A 841 32.19 -8.23 -25.54
CA ASP A 841 32.52 -7.16 -24.59
C ASP A 841 33.69 -6.28 -25.04
N ALA A 842 34.74 -6.88 -25.62
CA ALA A 842 35.87 -6.14 -26.14
C ALA A 842 35.46 -5.26 -27.32
N LEU A 843 34.64 -5.79 -28.24
CA LEU A 843 34.16 -5.05 -29.40
C LEU A 843 33.27 -3.86 -29.00
N VAL A 844 32.36 -4.05 -28.03
CA VAL A 844 31.51 -2.97 -27.49
C VAL A 844 32.34 -1.92 -26.77
N ARG A 845 33.33 -2.35 -25.98
CA ARG A 845 34.25 -1.44 -25.27
C ARG A 845 35.03 -0.57 -26.25
N ASP A 846 35.55 -1.17 -27.31
CA ASP A 846 36.37 -0.45 -28.29
C ASP A 846 35.53 0.49 -29.16
N ILE A 847 34.28 0.12 -29.48
CA ILE A 847 33.31 1.02 -30.15
C ILE A 847 32.95 2.21 -29.25
N ASN A 848 32.60 1.96 -27.98
CA ASN A 848 32.25 3.04 -27.05
C ASN A 848 33.45 3.92 -26.67
N GLY A 849 34.65 3.35 -26.61
CA GLY A 849 35.88 4.10 -26.31
C GLY A 849 36.30 5.08 -27.42
N GLN A 850 35.66 5.02 -28.59
CA GLN A 850 35.86 5.94 -29.70
C GLN A 850 34.74 6.99 -29.81
N ALA A 851 33.69 6.88 -28.99
CA ALA A 851 32.63 7.87 -28.94
C ALA A 851 33.06 9.09 -28.09
N PRO A 852 32.73 10.33 -28.50
CA PRO A 852 32.05 10.68 -29.75
C PRO A 852 32.96 10.52 -30.98
N PHE A 853 32.42 9.93 -32.05
CA PHE A 853 33.13 9.80 -33.31
C PHE A 853 33.29 11.17 -33.96
N LYS A 854 34.53 11.62 -34.09
CA LYS A 854 34.85 12.90 -34.72
C LYS A 854 34.43 12.87 -36.20
N ASP A 855 33.88 13.99 -36.66
CA ASP A 855 33.48 14.21 -38.05
C ASP A 855 32.38 13.26 -38.56
N ALA A 856 31.45 12.88 -37.68
CA ALA A 856 30.29 12.06 -38.08
C ALA A 856 29.47 12.76 -39.18
N PRO A 857 29.20 12.07 -40.32
CA PRO A 857 28.50 12.67 -41.44
C PRO A 857 27.03 12.93 -41.09
N LYS A 858 26.55 14.14 -41.41
CA LYS A 858 25.16 14.53 -41.15
C LYS A 858 24.24 13.88 -42.17
N THR A 859 23.40 12.97 -41.72
CA THR A 859 22.41 12.27 -42.57
C THR A 859 21.03 12.94 -42.48
N LYS A 860 20.17 12.70 -43.47
CA LYS A 860 18.79 13.23 -43.50
C LYS A 860 17.96 12.78 -42.29
N ASP A 861 18.21 11.57 -41.81
CA ASP A 861 17.48 10.96 -40.69
C ASP A 861 18.09 11.30 -39.32
N GLY A 862 19.16 12.11 -39.30
CA GLY A 862 19.88 12.51 -38.09
C GLY A 862 20.63 11.36 -37.39
N ARG A 863 20.77 10.23 -38.08
CA ARG A 863 21.42 9.01 -37.60
C ARG A 863 22.18 8.32 -38.72
N LEU A 864 23.38 7.83 -38.42
CA LEU A 864 24.13 6.95 -39.29
C LEU A 864 24.19 5.56 -38.64
N THR A 865 23.74 4.54 -39.36
CA THR A 865 23.86 3.14 -38.96
C THR A 865 24.94 2.47 -39.79
N PHE A 866 25.86 1.75 -39.15
CA PHE A 866 26.87 0.94 -39.81
C PHE A 866 27.09 -0.39 -39.08
N MET A 867 27.58 -1.38 -39.80
CA MET A 867 27.89 -2.72 -39.29
C MET A 867 29.39 -2.91 -39.16
N VAL A 868 29.82 -3.43 -38.02
CA VAL A 868 31.19 -3.84 -37.74
C VAL A 868 31.23 -5.38 -37.75
N TYR A 869 31.99 -5.93 -38.68
CA TYR A 869 32.23 -7.35 -38.81
C TYR A 869 33.63 -7.70 -38.30
N LEU A 870 33.70 -8.60 -37.34
CA LEU A 870 34.95 -9.20 -36.89
C LEU A 870 35.01 -10.64 -37.39
N LYS A 871 35.99 -10.95 -38.25
CA LYS A 871 36.26 -12.30 -38.74
C LYS A 871 37.73 -12.64 -38.50
N LYS A 872 37.99 -13.54 -37.54
CA LYS A 872 39.33 -13.82 -37.00
C LYS A 872 39.97 -12.56 -36.40
N ASP A 873 40.92 -11.97 -37.10
CA ASP A 873 41.68 -10.75 -36.76
C ASP A 873 41.37 -9.59 -37.72
N GLN A 874 40.50 -9.79 -38.71
CA GLN A 874 40.13 -8.79 -39.69
C GLN A 874 38.80 -8.13 -39.30
N LEU A 875 38.82 -6.80 -39.20
CA LEU A 875 37.64 -5.97 -38.99
C LEU A 875 37.24 -5.31 -40.32
N SER A 876 35.96 -5.43 -40.71
CA SER A 876 35.36 -4.61 -41.77
C SER A 876 34.21 -3.78 -41.20
N VAL A 877 34.03 -2.58 -41.76
CA VAL A 877 32.94 -1.66 -41.42
C VAL A 877 32.20 -1.33 -42.71
N GLU A 878 30.91 -1.61 -42.76
CA GLU A 878 30.07 -1.49 -43.95
C GLU A 878 28.71 -0.89 -43.56
N LEU A 879 27.97 -0.33 -44.53
CA LEU A 879 26.59 0.07 -44.29
C LEU A 879 25.67 -1.18 -44.24
N PRO A 880 24.49 -1.10 -43.56
CA PRO A 880 23.45 -2.13 -43.49
C PRO A 880 23.15 -2.87 -44.78
#